data_AF-A0A6J4JGH0-F1
#
_entry.id   AF-A0A6J4JGH0-F1
#
_cell.length_a   1.000
_cell.length_b   1.000
_cell.length_c   1.000
_cell.angle_alpha   90.00
_cell.angle_beta   90.00
_cell.angle_gamma   90.00
#
_symmetry.space_group_name_H-M   'P 1'
#
loop_
_entity.id
_entity.type
_entity.pdbx_description
1 polymer ?
#
loop_
_entity_poly.entity_id
_entity_poly.type
_entity_poly.pdbx_seq_one_letter_code
_entity_poly.pdbx_strand_id
1 'polypeptide(L)'
;MSVDQQPTPGRGPATTARAGEWTEQQLLDDVEGGPRGPRVGAFFDFDGTVIDGYSLAAFARHHLRSLHVTPADLGQLLLTGLRGVTTEEDFERFTVAGMKAWAGRSEDELVELGERLFVQGIAGSLYPEAWRLVAAHLQAGHTVVLASSATRFQVEPAARAMGVAHILVSPVEIEDGICTGRPGGPLLWRAGKAAAVRAFAEEHGVDLARSYAYSNGDEDVPFLRTVGRARALNPGNGLVAAARHYSWPIARFRSRGSSGPAGLLRTAAGIGGLLGGFATGVAVGALSGSRREAVDLGITLGGELGSALAGVRLDVRGAEHLATRPAVYLFNHQSQLDVLVLAKLLRGGFTAVAKKELANAPAFGLVFRLADVAFVDRGDPAKARQALEPAVQKLHEGISLVIAPEGTRSATPSLGPFKKGAFHVAMQAGVPIVPIVIRNAGELMWRGASTVQSGTVQVRVLPPVPTAGWTVAELDEKVAEIRGQYLATLANWSGRTERPVDVTEAGAGDEEAAPPATALDWGVSPEMNPLETAMWRAEVADPRLRSNVTLLELLEPAPEWERLRAAHEWASRMVPRMRQRVVEPALGVGAPQWVTVGELDLDRHLRRVRLDAPGSMRQLLDVVGDFAAAPLDRDRPLWEVLLVEGLADGRAGYVVKTHHSTTDGLGAVQLMSLLHSRTAEHDPSRPEPPVPLPGDASPVGVLRDQLVGTAKSASLAALRRGVGAVGSLRRPWEAATQAVDAARSASTTLAPPRSNSALLTPRGGGWHFEVAEVPLADLKAGAKAAGGSLNDGFLAAVVGGFRRYHERLGAPAETLTVGIPISLRAQDDPQGGNRFTGARLPAALAEPDPATRIAAIREFVLSARNESGSGVLDGLVGPLLEWLPAPVIGMLSGSLTSANDVQVSNMPGVSHPVYIAGSRIVRMFPFGPLPGCAAMITLLSHEDMCCIGINVDAAAVTDPAGLVEDLQAGLDEVVALGR
;
A
#
# COMPACT_ATOMS: atom_id res chain seq x y z
N MET A 1 63.06 29.01 -25.55
CA MET A 1 62.26 30.07 -24.88
C MET A 1 60.90 30.16 -25.56
N SER A 2 59.76 30.14 -24.90
CA SER A 2 59.28 29.28 -23.81
C SER A 2 57.77 29.27 -24.00
N VAL A 3 57.16 28.09 -24.13
CA VAL A 3 55.71 27.91 -24.24
C VAL A 3 55.15 28.05 -22.83
N ASP A 4 54.34 29.09 -22.59
CA ASP A 4 53.81 29.38 -21.26
C ASP A 4 52.46 28.68 -20.99
N GLN A 5 52.39 28.16 -19.77
CA GLN A 5 51.56 27.05 -19.34
C GLN A 5 50.14 27.46 -18.92
N GLN A 6 49.18 26.58 -19.22
CA GLN A 6 47.85 26.59 -18.58
C GLN A 6 47.97 26.34 -17.07
N PRO A 7 47.18 27.03 -16.21
CA PRO A 7 47.17 26.76 -14.79
C PRO A 7 46.36 25.49 -14.49
N THR A 8 47.03 24.46 -13.99
CA THR A 8 46.42 23.29 -13.34
C THR A 8 45.74 23.70 -12.02
N PRO A 9 44.48 23.30 -11.74
CA PRO A 9 43.90 23.46 -10.42
C PRO A 9 44.48 22.42 -9.46
N GLY A 10 44.96 22.89 -8.30
CA GLY A 10 45.54 22.08 -7.24
C GLY A 10 44.55 21.11 -6.61
N ARG A 11 45.00 19.86 -6.43
CA ARG A 11 44.34 18.84 -5.60
C ARG A 11 44.48 19.19 -4.11
N GLY A 12 43.46 19.80 -3.52
CA GLY A 12 43.14 19.69 -2.09
C GLY A 12 42.33 18.41 -1.82
N PRO A 13 42.18 17.95 -0.55
CA PRO A 13 41.70 16.61 -0.25
C PRO A 13 40.20 16.51 -0.55
N ALA A 14 39.88 16.09 -1.77
CA ALA A 14 38.56 15.60 -2.10
C ALA A 14 38.38 14.26 -1.39
N THR A 15 37.58 14.23 -0.34
CA THR A 15 36.82 13.03 0.01
C THR A 15 35.93 12.71 -1.18
N THR A 16 36.46 11.95 -2.14
CA THR A 16 35.73 11.41 -3.28
C THR A 16 34.76 10.35 -2.76
N ALA A 17 33.62 10.81 -2.23
CA ALA A 17 32.49 9.94 -2.01
C ALA A 17 31.97 9.53 -3.39
N ARG A 18 32.07 8.23 -3.69
CA ARG A 18 31.58 7.65 -4.95
C ARG A 18 30.08 7.92 -5.10
N ALA A 19 29.62 8.08 -6.35
CA ALA A 19 28.21 8.09 -6.71
C ALA A 19 27.55 6.81 -6.18
N GLY A 20 26.77 6.92 -5.12
CA GLY A 20 26.20 5.80 -4.38
C GLY A 20 24.99 6.25 -3.59
N GLU A 21 24.21 5.28 -3.12
CA GLU A 21 23.08 5.57 -2.24
C GLU A 21 23.59 5.98 -0.85
N TRP A 22 23.10 7.13 -0.39
CA TRP A 22 23.40 7.68 0.91
C TRP A 22 22.21 7.48 1.83
N THR A 23 22.52 7.09 3.07
CA THR A 23 21.58 7.10 4.18
C THR A 23 21.35 8.53 4.68
N GLU A 24 20.27 8.75 5.42
CA GLU A 24 20.02 10.01 6.10
C GLU A 24 21.22 10.43 6.97
N GLN A 25 21.79 9.49 7.73
CA GLN A 25 22.92 9.78 8.62
C GLN A 25 24.13 10.31 7.83
N GLN A 26 24.42 9.73 6.66
CA GLN A 26 25.52 10.21 5.80
C GLN A 26 25.28 11.62 5.26
N LEU A 27 24.03 12.01 4.99
CA LEU A 27 23.70 13.39 4.64
C LEU A 27 23.95 14.34 5.81
N LEU A 28 23.51 13.96 7.01
CA LEU A 28 23.71 14.78 8.22
C LEU A 28 25.20 14.93 8.54
N ASP A 29 25.96 13.83 8.49
CA ASP A 29 27.41 13.83 8.75
C ASP A 29 28.15 14.72 7.73
N ASP A 30 27.73 14.75 6.47
CA ASP A 30 28.31 15.62 5.45
C ASP A 30 28.02 17.11 5.70
N VAL A 31 26.84 17.44 6.24
CA VAL A 31 26.54 18.82 6.67
C VAL A 31 27.38 19.19 7.88
N GLU A 32 27.45 18.31 8.89
CA GLU A 32 28.19 18.56 10.13
C GLU A 32 29.70 18.71 9.92
N GLY A 33 30.27 17.88 9.03
CA GLY A 33 31.67 17.90 8.61
C GLY A 33 31.98 18.89 7.48
N GLY A 34 30.97 19.59 6.96
CA GLY A 34 31.07 20.50 5.83
C GLY A 34 31.47 21.95 6.20
N PRO A 35 31.55 22.85 5.20
CA PRO A 35 31.77 24.28 5.42
C PRO A 35 30.65 24.89 6.27
N ARG A 36 30.97 25.82 7.18
CA ARG A 36 30.00 26.48 8.09
C ARG A 36 29.85 27.98 7.85
N GLY A 37 28.77 28.54 8.40
CA GLY A 37 28.50 29.98 8.46
C GLY A 37 27.61 30.52 7.32
N PRO A 38 27.19 31.79 7.42
CA PRO A 38 26.07 32.33 6.64
C PRO A 38 26.38 32.52 5.14
N ARG A 39 27.66 32.54 4.77
CA ARG A 39 28.10 32.56 3.37
C ARG A 39 27.89 31.22 2.65
N VAL A 40 27.45 30.17 3.34
CA VAL A 40 27.09 28.89 2.75
C VAL A 40 25.58 28.83 2.61
N GLY A 41 25.08 28.60 1.39
CA GLY A 41 23.67 28.42 1.10
C GLY A 41 23.25 26.96 1.19
N ALA A 42 22.00 26.71 1.56
CA ALA A 42 21.36 25.41 1.42
C ALA A 42 20.00 25.58 0.76
N PHE A 43 19.91 25.18 -0.51
CA PHE A 43 18.74 25.36 -1.36
C PHE A 43 17.97 24.06 -1.48
N PHE A 44 16.70 24.08 -1.10
CA PHE A 44 15.82 22.92 -1.13
C PHE A 44 14.70 23.15 -2.12
N ASP A 45 14.56 22.28 -3.11
CA ASP A 45 13.27 22.15 -3.77
C ASP A 45 12.19 21.72 -2.74
N PHE A 46 10.94 22.07 -2.98
CA PHE A 46 9.86 21.82 -2.03
C PHE A 46 9.08 20.54 -2.35
N ASP A 47 8.56 20.42 -3.57
CA ASP A 47 7.60 19.39 -3.97
C ASP A 47 8.33 18.08 -4.34
N GLY A 48 8.08 17.00 -3.62
CA GLY A 48 8.79 15.72 -3.76
C GLY A 48 10.17 15.68 -3.09
N THR A 49 10.68 16.82 -2.62
CA THR A 49 11.97 16.95 -1.92
C THR A 49 11.78 17.17 -0.41
N VAL A 50 11.01 18.20 -0.01
CA VAL A 50 10.69 18.49 1.40
C VAL A 50 9.35 17.87 1.80
N ILE A 51 8.38 17.83 0.88
CA ILE A 51 7.12 17.13 1.03
C ILE A 51 7.00 15.96 0.05
N ASP A 52 6.27 14.92 0.43
CA ASP A 52 5.88 13.81 -0.45
C ASP A 52 4.74 14.24 -1.39
N GLY A 53 4.96 14.10 -2.69
CA GLY A 53 4.06 14.56 -3.74
C GLY A 53 4.08 16.08 -3.99
N TYR A 54 3.03 16.59 -4.65
CA TYR A 54 2.93 17.98 -5.09
C TYR A 54 1.92 18.78 -4.26
N SER A 55 2.35 19.90 -3.70
CA SER A 55 1.51 20.87 -2.95
C SER A 55 0.33 21.38 -3.80
N LEU A 56 0.52 21.52 -5.11
CA LEU A 56 -0.52 21.93 -6.05
C LEU A 56 -1.71 20.96 -6.07
N ALA A 57 -1.49 19.67 -5.81
CA ALA A 57 -2.57 18.68 -5.73
C ALA A 57 -3.51 18.90 -4.53
N ALA A 58 -3.04 19.49 -3.43
CA ALA A 58 -3.90 19.86 -2.29
C ALA A 58 -4.84 21.02 -2.68
N PHE A 59 -4.31 22.01 -3.40
CA PHE A 59 -5.09 23.14 -3.91
C PHE A 59 -6.07 22.71 -5.02
N ALA A 60 -5.65 21.86 -5.95
CA ALA A 60 -6.52 21.32 -7.00
C ALA A 60 -7.69 20.49 -6.42
N ARG A 61 -7.44 19.66 -5.40
CA ARG A 61 -8.50 18.91 -4.70
C ARG A 61 -9.46 19.83 -3.96
N HIS A 62 -8.98 20.92 -3.38
CA HIS A 62 -9.85 21.93 -2.76
C HIS A 62 -10.76 22.59 -3.81
N HIS A 63 -10.21 22.94 -4.97
CA HIS A 63 -10.96 23.54 -6.09
C HIS A 63 -11.99 22.58 -6.71
N LEU A 64 -11.65 21.30 -6.89
CA LEU A 64 -12.61 20.29 -7.38
C LEU A 64 -13.79 20.08 -6.44
N ARG A 65 -13.56 20.16 -5.12
CA ARG A 65 -14.63 20.00 -4.12
C ARG A 65 -15.46 21.25 -3.89
N SER A 66 -14.95 22.42 -4.27
CA SER A 66 -15.63 23.69 -4.03
C SER A 66 -16.66 24.05 -5.11
N LEU A 67 -16.86 23.24 -6.17
CA LEU A 67 -17.87 23.43 -7.24
C LEU A 67 -17.76 24.75 -8.06
N HIS A 68 -16.66 25.49 -7.98
CA HIS A 68 -16.48 26.79 -8.69
C HIS A 68 -15.61 26.69 -9.96
N VAL A 69 -15.62 25.55 -10.68
CA VAL A 69 -14.78 25.33 -11.87
C VAL A 69 -15.64 25.34 -13.13
N THR A 70 -15.23 26.07 -14.18
CA THR A 70 -15.95 26.03 -15.46
C THR A 70 -15.71 24.70 -16.18
N PRO A 71 -16.68 24.18 -16.95
CA PRO A 71 -16.52 22.91 -17.68
C PRO A 71 -15.32 22.91 -18.65
N ALA A 72 -14.94 24.08 -19.18
CA ALA A 72 -13.79 24.24 -20.06
C ALA A 72 -12.46 24.07 -19.31
N ASP A 73 -12.33 24.65 -18.12
CA ASP A 73 -11.12 24.53 -17.28
C ASP A 73 -10.94 23.10 -16.78
N LEU A 74 -12.03 22.40 -16.44
CA LEU A 74 -12.02 20.99 -16.04
C LEU A 74 -11.59 20.08 -17.19
N GLY A 75 -12.09 20.33 -18.41
CA GLY A 75 -11.69 19.58 -19.61
C GLY A 75 -10.21 19.77 -19.95
N GLN A 76 -9.69 20.99 -19.79
CA GLN A 76 -8.29 21.31 -20.08
C GLN A 76 -7.32 20.70 -19.04
N LEU A 77 -7.70 20.70 -17.76
CA LEU A 77 -6.94 20.03 -16.68
C LEU A 77 -6.90 18.51 -16.88
N LEU A 78 -8.01 17.89 -17.30
CA LEU A 78 -8.09 16.45 -17.61
C LEU A 78 -7.26 16.06 -18.85
N LEU A 79 -7.33 16.84 -19.92
CA LEU A 79 -6.56 16.61 -21.15
C LEU A 79 -5.04 16.75 -20.95
N THR A 80 -4.62 17.67 -20.09
CA THR A 80 -3.20 17.89 -19.79
C THR A 80 -2.66 16.81 -18.84
N GLY A 81 -3.46 16.36 -17.87
CA GLY A 81 -3.13 15.19 -17.03
C GLY A 81 -3.01 13.88 -17.83
N LEU A 82 -3.75 13.73 -18.93
CA LEU A 82 -3.68 12.58 -19.83
C LEU A 82 -2.48 12.61 -20.80
N ARG A 83 -1.92 13.79 -21.10
CA ARG A 83 -0.76 13.94 -22.00
C ARG A 83 0.59 13.89 -21.27
N GLY A 84 0.60 14.12 -19.96
CA GLY A 84 1.82 14.31 -19.18
C GLY A 84 2.47 15.67 -19.48
N VAL A 85 3.07 16.29 -18.46
CA VAL A 85 3.83 17.54 -18.63
C VAL A 85 5.23 17.17 -19.13
N THR A 86 5.51 17.39 -20.41
CA THR A 86 6.79 17.00 -21.02
C THR A 86 7.59 18.17 -21.57
N THR A 87 6.98 19.36 -21.66
CA THR A 87 7.62 20.59 -22.18
C THR A 87 7.44 21.78 -21.24
N GLU A 88 8.26 22.82 -21.42
CA GLU A 88 8.20 24.07 -20.65
C GLU A 88 6.87 24.81 -20.87
N GLU A 89 6.32 24.77 -22.10
CA GLU A 89 5.01 25.33 -22.42
C GLU A 89 3.84 24.58 -21.75
N ASP A 90 3.94 23.26 -21.58
CA ASP A 90 2.91 22.47 -20.90
C ASP A 90 2.88 22.78 -19.40
N PHE A 91 4.05 22.96 -18.79
CA PHE A 91 4.20 23.34 -17.39
C PHE A 91 3.67 24.76 -17.14
N GLU A 92 4.03 25.71 -18.00
CA GLU A 92 3.56 27.09 -17.93
C GLU A 92 2.03 27.15 -18.07
N ARG A 93 1.46 26.44 -19.05
CA ARG A 93 0.00 26.35 -19.23
C ARG A 93 -0.71 25.77 -18.00
N PHE A 94 -0.16 24.72 -17.39
CA PHE A 94 -0.73 24.09 -16.21
C PHE A 94 -0.66 24.98 -14.97
N THR A 95 0.47 25.63 -14.75
CA THR A 95 0.70 26.54 -13.61
C THR A 95 -0.18 27.79 -13.72
N VAL A 96 -0.26 28.37 -14.93
CA VAL A 96 -1.14 29.52 -15.20
C VAL A 96 -2.61 29.16 -15.04
N ALA A 97 -3.04 27.96 -15.44
CA ALA A 97 -4.42 27.50 -15.22
C ALA A 97 -4.75 27.41 -13.72
N GLY A 98 -3.81 26.95 -12.88
CA GLY A 98 -3.95 26.95 -11.43
C GLY A 98 -4.06 28.37 -10.84
N MET A 99 -3.24 29.31 -11.31
CA MET A 99 -3.28 30.72 -10.88
C MET A 99 -4.60 31.40 -11.27
N LYS A 100 -5.13 31.12 -12.47
CA LYS A 100 -6.43 31.65 -12.93
C LYS A 100 -7.58 31.27 -12.00
N ALA A 101 -7.53 30.10 -11.36
CA ALA A 101 -8.54 29.68 -10.38
C ALA A 101 -8.55 30.54 -9.09
N TRP A 102 -7.54 31.38 -8.89
CA TRP A 102 -7.47 32.35 -7.79
C TRP A 102 -7.89 33.77 -8.19
N ALA A 103 -8.19 34.01 -9.47
CA ALA A 103 -8.58 35.33 -9.95
C ALA A 103 -9.79 35.88 -9.18
N GLY A 104 -9.68 37.13 -8.72
CA GLY A 104 -10.74 37.85 -8.00
C GLY A 104 -10.81 37.57 -6.48
N ARG A 105 -9.91 36.73 -5.93
CA ARG A 105 -9.78 36.51 -4.48
C ARG A 105 -8.79 37.48 -3.86
N SER A 106 -9.01 37.87 -2.60
CA SER A 106 -8.05 38.73 -1.90
C SER A 106 -6.77 37.97 -1.53
N GLU A 107 -5.67 38.70 -1.42
CA GLU A 107 -4.38 38.15 -1.00
C GLU A 107 -4.48 37.52 0.40
N ASP A 108 -5.18 38.18 1.33
CA ASP A 108 -5.42 37.67 2.68
C ASP A 108 -6.20 36.34 2.67
N GLU A 109 -7.24 36.23 1.83
CA GLU A 109 -7.99 34.97 1.67
C GLU A 109 -7.11 33.82 1.17
N LEU A 110 -6.16 34.11 0.27
CA LEU A 110 -5.23 33.12 -0.28
C LEU A 110 -4.15 32.73 0.73
N VAL A 111 -3.65 33.69 1.53
CA VAL A 111 -2.74 33.43 2.65
C VAL A 111 -3.41 32.53 3.68
N GLU A 112 -4.64 32.86 4.08
CA GLU A 112 -5.40 32.02 5.02
C GLU A 112 -5.71 30.64 4.44
N LEU A 113 -6.02 30.56 3.14
CA LEU A 113 -6.22 29.29 2.47
C LEU A 113 -4.95 28.44 2.51
N GLY A 114 -3.78 29.05 2.26
CA GLY A 114 -2.47 28.41 2.37
C GLY A 114 -2.23 27.85 3.77
N GLU A 115 -2.43 28.65 4.81
CA GLU A 115 -2.27 28.23 6.22
C GLU A 115 -3.23 27.07 6.58
N ARG A 116 -4.50 27.17 6.15
CA ARG A 116 -5.48 26.11 6.36
C ARG A 116 -5.08 24.81 5.65
N LEU A 117 -4.74 24.88 4.37
CA LEU A 117 -4.36 23.70 3.58
C LEU A 117 -3.04 23.09 4.05
N PHE A 118 -2.12 23.92 4.55
CA PHE A 118 -0.90 23.45 5.21
C PHE A 118 -1.22 22.60 6.43
N VAL A 119 -1.99 23.14 7.38
CA VAL A 119 -2.35 22.44 8.63
C VAL A 119 -3.24 21.21 8.37
N GLN A 120 -4.10 21.25 7.36
CA GLN A 120 -5.05 20.18 7.04
C GLN A 120 -4.45 19.05 6.21
N GLY A 121 -3.42 19.32 5.40
CA GLY A 121 -2.92 18.36 4.41
C GLY A 121 -1.41 18.37 4.19
N ILE A 122 -0.82 19.53 3.83
CA ILE A 122 0.59 19.58 3.37
C ILE A 122 1.58 19.29 4.49
N ALA A 123 1.29 19.70 5.72
CA ALA A 123 2.10 19.32 6.88
C ALA A 123 2.13 17.80 7.11
N GLY A 124 1.12 17.09 6.61
CA GLY A 124 1.02 15.63 6.62
C GLY A 124 2.05 14.92 5.75
N SER A 125 2.48 15.56 4.67
CA SER A 125 3.40 15.01 3.67
C SER A 125 4.86 15.40 3.89
N LEU A 126 5.20 16.19 4.91
CA LEU A 126 6.60 16.56 5.19
C LEU A 126 7.48 15.34 5.48
N TYR A 127 8.64 15.25 4.82
CA TYR A 127 9.67 14.26 5.12
C TYR A 127 10.42 14.66 6.42
N PRO A 128 10.41 13.82 7.47
CA PRO A 128 11.20 14.05 8.69
C PRO A 128 12.69 14.17 8.42
N GLU A 129 13.19 13.38 7.48
CA GLU A 129 14.59 13.37 7.07
C GLU A 129 14.98 14.71 6.43
N ALA A 130 14.12 15.25 5.55
CA ALA A 130 14.31 16.58 5.00
C ALA A 130 14.27 17.66 6.09
N TRP A 131 13.36 17.54 7.06
CA TRP A 131 13.27 18.46 8.20
C TRP A 131 14.55 18.45 9.06
N ARG A 132 15.08 17.27 9.38
CA ARG A 132 16.32 17.12 10.14
C ARG A 132 17.51 17.66 9.36
N LEU A 133 17.53 17.46 8.04
CA LEU A 133 18.56 18.00 7.16
C LEU A 133 18.52 19.54 7.09
N VAL A 134 17.32 20.14 6.99
CA VAL A 134 17.11 21.59 7.09
C VAL A 134 17.60 22.11 8.45
N ALA A 135 17.23 21.44 9.54
CA ALA A 135 17.67 21.81 10.88
C ALA A 135 19.20 21.73 11.04
N ALA A 136 19.85 20.70 10.49
CA ALA A 136 21.31 20.58 10.49
C ALA A 136 21.98 21.75 9.76
N HIS A 137 21.42 22.20 8.64
CA HIS A 137 21.92 23.39 7.94
C HIS A 137 21.74 24.68 8.74
N LEU A 138 20.58 24.87 9.38
CA LEU A 138 20.35 26.01 10.28
C LEU A 138 21.36 26.00 11.44
N GLN A 139 21.62 24.83 12.04
CA GLN A 139 22.61 24.67 13.11
C GLN A 139 24.05 24.91 12.64
N ALA A 140 24.38 24.55 11.40
CA ALA A 140 25.67 24.88 10.77
C ALA A 140 25.82 26.37 10.42
N GLY A 141 24.76 27.16 10.64
CA GLY A 141 24.71 28.61 10.39
C GLY A 141 24.57 28.96 8.92
N HIS A 142 24.06 28.06 8.07
CA HIS A 142 23.89 28.28 6.64
C HIS A 142 22.69 29.18 6.36
N THR A 143 22.72 29.88 5.22
CA THR A 143 21.56 30.57 4.66
C THR A 143 20.66 29.56 3.96
N VAL A 144 19.57 29.14 4.62
CA VAL A 144 18.65 28.12 4.11
C VAL A 144 17.54 28.76 3.28
N VAL A 145 17.23 28.16 2.13
CA VAL A 145 16.25 28.68 1.15
C VAL A 145 15.37 27.54 0.63
N LEU A 146 14.04 27.73 0.61
CA LEU A 146 13.15 26.87 -0.17
C LEU A 146 12.98 27.45 -1.58
N ALA A 147 13.39 26.72 -2.62
CA ALA A 147 13.36 27.14 -4.01
C ALA A 147 12.43 26.25 -4.84
N SER A 148 11.20 26.69 -5.05
CA SER A 148 10.12 25.89 -5.64
C SER A 148 9.41 26.59 -6.80
N SER A 149 8.86 25.79 -7.71
CA SER A 149 7.97 26.28 -8.76
C SER A 149 6.55 26.59 -8.26
N ALA A 150 6.21 26.17 -7.04
CA ALA A 150 4.96 26.53 -6.37
C ALA A 150 4.92 28.01 -5.98
N THR A 151 3.75 28.49 -5.56
CA THR A 151 3.57 29.90 -5.17
C THR A 151 3.82 30.12 -3.67
N ARG A 152 3.96 31.39 -3.26
CA ARG A 152 4.14 31.74 -1.83
C ARG A 152 3.04 31.16 -0.93
N PHE A 153 1.79 31.11 -1.40
CA PHE A 153 0.66 30.58 -0.62
C PHE A 153 0.81 29.08 -0.30
N GLN A 154 1.61 28.35 -1.09
CA GLN A 154 1.86 26.92 -0.89
C GLN A 154 3.08 26.67 0.02
N VAL A 155 4.14 27.47 -0.13
CA VAL A 155 5.47 27.20 0.45
C VAL A 155 5.70 27.95 1.76
N GLU A 156 5.20 29.18 1.88
CA GLU A 156 5.49 30.07 3.00
C GLU A 156 5.05 29.51 4.37
N PRO A 157 3.87 28.87 4.52
CA PRO A 157 3.49 28.24 5.79
C PRO A 157 4.48 27.17 6.25
N ALA A 158 5.01 26.37 5.30
CA ALA A 158 6.00 25.35 5.59
C ALA A 158 7.37 25.93 5.94
N ALA A 159 7.81 26.97 5.21
CA ALA A 159 9.06 27.69 5.48
C ALA A 159 9.08 28.26 6.90
N ARG A 160 8.00 28.95 7.28
CA ARG A 160 7.81 29.52 8.62
C ARG A 160 7.87 28.46 9.71
N ALA A 161 7.23 27.31 9.48
CA ALA A 161 7.22 26.22 10.44
C ALA A 161 8.61 25.59 10.64
N MET A 162 9.45 25.54 9.59
CA MET A 162 10.83 25.05 9.64
C MET A 162 11.84 26.08 10.13
N GLY A 163 11.44 27.35 10.28
CA GLY A 163 12.37 28.44 10.60
C GLY A 163 13.24 28.85 9.41
N VAL A 164 12.80 28.57 8.18
CA VAL A 164 13.49 28.99 6.95
C VAL A 164 13.07 30.42 6.64
N ALA A 165 14.03 31.34 6.65
CA ALA A 165 13.77 32.77 6.48
C ALA A 165 13.58 33.19 5.01
N HIS A 166 14.08 32.39 4.06
CA HIS A 166 14.12 32.75 2.65
C HIS A 166 13.35 31.76 1.78
N ILE A 167 12.49 32.28 0.89
CA ILE A 167 11.77 31.49 -0.11
C ILE A 167 12.01 32.09 -1.50
N LEU A 168 12.17 31.21 -2.49
CA LEU A 168 12.19 31.53 -3.91
C LEU A 168 11.04 30.74 -4.53
N VAL A 169 9.99 31.45 -4.94
CA VAL A 169 8.72 30.86 -5.41
C VAL A 169 8.23 31.55 -6.68
N SER A 170 7.38 30.87 -7.45
CA SER A 170 6.75 31.47 -8.63
C SER A 170 5.85 32.65 -8.21
N PRO A 171 6.07 33.85 -8.76
CA PRO A 171 5.34 35.05 -8.36
C PRO A 171 3.90 35.03 -8.89
N VAL A 172 2.97 35.56 -8.09
CA VAL A 172 1.57 35.78 -8.48
C VAL A 172 1.32 37.28 -8.52
N GLU A 173 0.68 37.75 -9.58
CA GLU A 173 0.32 39.17 -9.74
C GLU A 173 -0.85 39.52 -8.81
N ILE A 174 -0.61 40.50 -7.93
CA ILE A 174 -1.60 41.05 -6.99
C ILE A 174 -1.76 42.55 -7.31
N GLU A 175 -2.98 42.96 -7.63
CA GLU A 175 -3.35 44.37 -7.86
C GLU A 175 -4.39 44.77 -6.82
N ASP A 176 -4.15 45.88 -6.10
CA ASP A 176 -5.03 46.40 -5.04
C ASP A 176 -5.44 45.34 -3.98
N GLY A 177 -4.51 44.42 -3.65
CA GLY A 177 -4.75 43.32 -2.70
C GLY A 177 -5.60 42.17 -3.26
N ILE A 178 -5.87 42.15 -4.56
CA ILE A 178 -6.63 41.11 -5.26
C ILE A 178 -5.74 40.35 -6.24
N CYS A 179 -5.86 39.03 -6.26
CA CYS A 179 -5.17 38.17 -7.21
C CYS A 179 -5.76 38.31 -8.62
N THR A 180 -4.93 38.67 -9.60
CA THR A 180 -5.35 38.80 -11.00
C THR A 180 -5.46 37.45 -11.71
N GLY A 181 -4.87 36.41 -11.12
CA GLY A 181 -4.75 35.07 -11.70
C GLY A 181 -3.67 34.93 -12.77
N ARG A 182 -2.76 35.92 -12.89
CA ARG A 182 -1.60 35.89 -13.79
C ARG A 182 -0.28 35.76 -13.01
N PRO A 183 0.79 35.25 -13.64
CA PRO A 183 2.13 35.28 -13.05
C PRO A 183 2.61 36.72 -12.87
N GLY A 184 3.21 37.03 -11.72
CA GLY A 184 3.81 38.35 -11.42
C GLY A 184 5.23 38.52 -11.96
N GLY A 185 5.70 37.61 -12.81
CA GLY A 185 7.09 37.53 -13.30
C GLY A 185 7.42 36.13 -13.83
N PRO A 186 8.71 35.86 -14.13
CA PRO A 186 9.15 34.55 -14.61
C PRO A 186 8.86 33.43 -13.61
N LEU A 187 8.40 32.28 -14.11
CA LEU A 187 8.14 31.09 -13.29
C LEU A 187 9.45 30.41 -12.87
N LEU A 188 9.48 29.84 -11.66
CA LEU A 188 10.67 29.19 -11.12
C LEU A 188 10.75 27.72 -11.55
N TRP A 189 11.04 27.50 -12.83
CA TRP A 189 11.18 26.17 -13.44
C TRP A 189 12.47 26.08 -14.25
N ARG A 190 13.16 24.92 -14.21
CA ARG A 190 14.40 24.66 -14.96
C ARG A 190 15.44 25.78 -14.87
N ALA A 191 15.71 26.46 -15.98
CA ALA A 191 16.68 27.55 -16.06
C ALA A 191 16.26 28.78 -15.23
N GLY A 192 14.96 29.04 -15.10
CA GLY A 192 14.41 30.11 -14.26
C GLY A 192 14.72 29.91 -12.79
N LYS A 193 14.57 28.68 -12.28
CA LYS A 193 14.95 28.33 -10.89
C LYS A 193 16.45 28.52 -10.66
N ALA A 194 17.28 28.05 -11.60
CA ALA A 194 18.74 28.24 -11.53
C ALA A 194 19.16 29.72 -11.54
N ALA A 195 18.48 30.56 -12.34
CA ALA A 195 18.72 32.00 -12.38
C ALA A 195 18.34 32.69 -11.05
N ALA A 196 17.17 32.34 -10.48
CA ALA A 196 16.73 32.86 -9.20
C ALA A 196 17.70 32.54 -8.06
N VAL A 197 18.23 31.31 -8.01
CA VAL A 197 19.22 30.89 -7.01
C VAL A 197 20.54 31.67 -7.15
N ARG A 198 21.00 31.92 -8.38
CA ARG A 198 22.21 32.75 -8.60
C ARG A 198 22.01 34.20 -8.17
N ALA A 199 20.88 34.79 -8.54
CA ALA A 199 20.55 36.16 -8.16
C ALA A 199 20.46 36.31 -6.64
N PHE A 200 19.78 35.37 -5.97
CA PHE A 200 19.71 35.33 -4.50
C PHE A 200 21.10 35.24 -3.87
N ALA A 201 21.97 34.37 -4.41
CA ALA A 201 23.30 34.17 -3.86
C ALA A 201 24.18 35.42 -4.00
N GLU A 202 24.07 36.15 -5.11
CA GLU A 202 24.74 37.43 -5.31
C GLU A 202 24.24 38.49 -4.31
N GLU A 203 22.93 38.62 -4.15
CA GLU A 203 22.29 39.57 -3.23
C GLU A 203 22.68 39.32 -1.76
N HIS A 204 22.74 38.05 -1.36
CA HIS A 204 22.96 37.66 0.04
C HIS A 204 24.43 37.29 0.36
N GLY A 205 25.35 37.44 -0.61
CA GLY A 205 26.77 37.14 -0.43
C GLY A 205 27.07 35.66 -0.16
N VAL A 206 26.29 34.76 -0.76
CA VAL A 206 26.41 33.30 -0.63
C VAL A 206 27.38 32.73 -1.67
N ASP A 207 28.35 31.95 -1.20
CA ASP A 207 29.32 31.24 -2.03
C ASP A 207 28.72 29.92 -2.55
N LEU A 208 28.22 29.94 -3.79
CA LEU A 208 27.60 28.78 -4.42
C LEU A 208 28.54 27.56 -4.53
N ALA A 209 29.85 27.77 -4.68
CA ALA A 209 30.81 26.65 -4.79
C ALA A 209 30.93 25.85 -3.49
N ARG A 210 30.59 26.46 -2.35
CA ARG A 210 30.56 25.81 -1.03
C ARG A 210 29.15 25.41 -0.59
N SER A 211 28.14 25.79 -1.35
CA SER A 211 26.72 25.66 -1.02
C SER A 211 26.13 24.31 -1.41
N TYR A 212 24.94 24.04 -0.87
CA TYR A 212 24.20 22.79 -0.95
C TYR A 212 22.94 22.99 -1.79
N ALA A 213 22.57 21.99 -2.61
CA ALA A 213 21.29 21.97 -3.31
C ALA A 213 20.68 20.58 -3.29
N TYR A 214 19.36 20.53 -3.14
CA TYR A 214 18.57 19.30 -2.98
C TYR A 214 17.33 19.34 -3.88
N SER A 215 17.12 18.31 -4.69
CA SER A 215 15.92 18.16 -5.53
C SER A 215 15.65 16.70 -5.92
N ASN A 216 14.43 16.40 -6.37
CA ASN A 216 13.94 15.12 -6.85
C ASN A 216 13.68 15.06 -8.38
N GLY A 217 13.52 16.21 -9.05
CA GLY A 217 13.08 16.31 -10.46
C GLY A 217 14.23 16.43 -11.48
N ASP A 218 14.04 15.89 -12.68
CA ASP A 218 15.02 16.03 -13.78
C ASP A 218 15.06 17.46 -14.35
N GLU A 219 13.96 18.20 -14.23
CA GLU A 219 13.86 19.63 -14.52
C GLU A 219 14.85 20.47 -13.71
N ASP A 220 15.29 19.99 -12.55
CA ASP A 220 16.11 20.73 -11.60
C ASP A 220 17.61 20.50 -11.79
N VAL A 221 18.02 19.70 -12.77
CA VAL A 221 19.45 19.52 -13.11
C VAL A 221 20.17 20.86 -13.32
N PRO A 222 19.63 21.87 -14.04
CA PRO A 222 20.25 23.18 -14.15
C PRO A 222 20.41 23.90 -12.80
N PHE A 223 19.45 23.75 -11.88
CA PHE A 223 19.48 24.30 -10.53
C PHE A 223 20.54 23.59 -9.68
N LEU A 224 20.56 22.26 -9.65
CA LEU A 224 21.54 21.48 -8.90
C LEU A 224 22.98 21.77 -9.34
N ARG A 225 23.20 22.01 -10.64
CA ARG A 225 24.51 22.37 -11.19
C ARG A 225 25.02 23.76 -10.78
N THR A 226 24.18 24.59 -10.15
CA THR A 226 24.61 25.93 -9.71
C THR A 226 25.52 25.89 -8.48
N VAL A 227 25.46 24.83 -7.68
CA VAL A 227 26.20 24.71 -6.42
C VAL A 227 27.34 23.69 -6.53
N GLY A 228 28.34 23.81 -5.66
CA GLY A 228 29.43 22.84 -5.58
C GLY A 228 29.08 21.55 -4.85
N ARG A 229 27.96 21.51 -4.11
CA ARG A 229 27.54 20.34 -3.34
C ARG A 229 26.06 19.98 -3.60
N ALA A 230 25.77 19.34 -4.73
CA ALA A 230 24.41 18.91 -5.09
C ALA A 230 24.08 17.48 -4.62
N ARG A 231 22.83 17.24 -4.24
CA ARG A 231 22.29 15.92 -3.88
C ARG A 231 20.92 15.72 -4.49
N ALA A 232 20.70 14.49 -4.95
CA ALA A 232 19.40 14.06 -5.42
C ALA A 232 18.65 13.39 -4.25
N LEU A 233 17.53 13.98 -3.84
CA LEU A 233 16.66 13.44 -2.79
C LEU A 233 15.40 12.87 -3.44
N ASN A 234 15.07 11.61 -3.13
CA ASN A 234 13.92 10.91 -3.73
C ASN A 234 13.85 11.01 -5.28
N PRO A 235 14.97 10.87 -6.03
CA PRO A 235 14.97 11.23 -7.45
C PRO A 235 14.14 10.29 -8.32
N GLY A 236 13.45 10.89 -9.29
CA GLY A 236 12.88 10.16 -10.42
C GLY A 236 13.97 9.61 -11.36
N ASN A 237 13.59 8.72 -12.27
CA ASN A 237 14.53 8.01 -13.16
C ASN A 237 15.44 8.96 -13.97
N GLY A 238 14.91 10.11 -14.42
CA GLY A 238 15.68 11.12 -15.14
C GLY A 238 16.78 11.77 -14.28
N LEU A 239 16.45 12.16 -13.04
CA LEU A 239 17.42 12.73 -12.12
C LEU A 239 18.43 11.69 -11.63
N VAL A 240 18.05 10.41 -11.50
CA VAL A 240 19.01 9.31 -11.19
C VAL A 240 20.11 9.23 -12.26
N ALA A 241 19.76 9.34 -13.54
CA ALA A 241 20.74 9.33 -14.62
C ALA A 241 21.68 10.53 -14.54
N ALA A 242 21.15 11.74 -14.30
CA ALA A 242 21.96 12.94 -14.13
C ALA A 242 22.85 12.89 -12.88
N ALA A 243 22.34 12.43 -11.74
CA ALA A 243 23.10 12.28 -10.50
C ALA A 243 24.26 11.29 -10.67
N ARG A 244 24.06 10.18 -11.39
CA ARG A 244 25.17 9.27 -11.74
C ARG A 244 26.19 9.94 -12.65
N HIS A 245 25.74 10.68 -13.66
CA HIS A 245 26.62 11.40 -14.59
C HIS A 245 27.48 12.46 -13.88
N TYR A 246 26.88 13.27 -13.01
CA TYR A 246 27.57 14.33 -12.26
C TYR A 246 28.14 13.87 -10.91
N SER A 247 28.06 12.58 -10.59
CA SER A 247 28.49 11.98 -9.33
C SER A 247 27.89 12.61 -8.07
N TRP A 248 26.61 13.00 -8.14
CA TRP A 248 25.87 13.51 -6.99
C TRP A 248 25.39 12.35 -6.11
N PRO A 249 25.49 12.49 -4.77
CA PRO A 249 24.85 11.55 -3.85
C PRO A 249 23.35 11.44 -4.09
N ILE A 250 22.85 10.21 -3.99
CA ILE A 250 21.41 9.92 -4.07
C ILE A 250 20.96 9.45 -2.70
N ALA A 251 19.96 10.09 -2.11
CA ALA A 251 19.31 9.59 -0.91
C ALA A 251 17.82 9.41 -1.16
N ARG A 252 17.26 8.33 -0.61
CA ARG A 252 15.82 8.09 -0.64
C ARG A 252 15.31 8.06 0.79
N PHE A 253 14.47 9.02 1.10
CA PHE A 253 13.74 9.05 2.35
C PHE A 253 12.65 7.99 2.31
N ARG A 254 12.29 7.47 3.47
CA ARG A 254 11.16 6.55 3.53
C ARG A 254 9.93 7.38 3.26
N SER A 255 9.31 7.22 2.08
CA SER A 255 8.01 7.84 1.85
C SER A 255 7.10 7.39 2.98
N ARG A 256 6.45 8.36 3.62
CA ARG A 256 5.26 8.08 4.41
C ARG A 256 4.12 7.82 3.44
N GLY A 257 4.32 6.86 2.55
CA GLY A 257 3.25 6.19 1.85
C GLY A 257 2.34 5.58 2.89
N SER A 258 1.05 5.50 2.55
CA SER A 258 0.11 4.61 3.23
C SER A 258 0.88 3.36 3.58
N SER A 259 0.95 3.05 4.87
CA SER A 259 1.44 1.75 5.28
C SER A 259 0.54 0.81 4.49
N GLY A 260 1.09 0.07 3.52
CA GLY A 260 0.30 -0.81 2.66
C GLY A 260 -0.54 -1.77 3.52
N PRO A 261 -1.23 -2.77 2.97
CA PRO A 261 -2.13 -3.60 3.76
C PRO A 261 -1.53 -4.16 5.05
N ALA A 262 -0.21 -4.40 5.12
CA ALA A 262 0.52 -4.71 6.34
C ALA A 262 0.38 -3.66 7.45
N GLY A 263 0.47 -2.36 7.17
CA GLY A 263 0.28 -1.35 8.20
C GLY A 263 -1.18 -1.01 8.47
N LEU A 264 -2.09 -1.20 7.51
CA LEU A 264 -3.54 -1.20 7.81
C LEU A 264 -3.89 -2.36 8.77
N LEU A 265 -3.43 -3.57 8.48
CA LEU A 265 -3.57 -4.75 9.33
C LEU A 265 -2.91 -4.51 10.70
N ARG A 266 -1.68 -4.00 10.75
CA ARG A 266 -0.98 -3.65 12.00
C ARG A 266 -1.74 -2.61 12.82
N THR A 267 -2.35 -1.64 12.17
CA THR A 267 -3.16 -0.61 12.85
C THR A 267 -4.45 -1.19 13.37
N ALA A 268 -5.15 -1.97 12.54
CA ALA A 268 -6.36 -2.68 12.94
C ALA A 268 -6.07 -3.68 14.08
N ALA A 269 -4.94 -4.39 14.03
CA ALA A 269 -4.46 -5.29 15.06
C ALA A 269 -4.04 -4.54 16.33
N GLY A 270 -3.38 -3.39 16.20
CA GLY A 270 -3.01 -2.52 17.32
C GLY A 270 -4.22 -1.92 18.04
N ILE A 271 -5.19 -1.38 17.28
CA ILE A 271 -6.47 -0.89 17.83
C ILE A 271 -7.27 -2.06 18.41
N GLY A 272 -7.31 -3.20 17.73
CA GLY A 272 -7.97 -4.43 18.18
C GLY A 272 -7.35 -4.96 19.47
N GLY A 273 -6.02 -4.95 19.59
CA GLY A 273 -5.26 -5.31 20.78
C GLY A 273 -5.50 -4.35 21.93
N LEU A 274 -5.54 -3.05 21.66
CA LEU A 274 -5.84 -2.03 22.66
C LEU A 274 -7.24 -2.21 23.24
N LEU A 275 -8.25 -2.30 22.38
CA LEU A 275 -9.65 -2.45 22.81
C LEU A 275 -9.93 -3.84 23.40
N GLY A 276 -9.36 -4.89 22.82
CA GLY A 276 -9.52 -6.27 23.27
C GLY A 276 -8.81 -6.54 24.58
N GLY A 277 -7.57 -6.05 24.71
CA GLY A 277 -6.82 -6.08 25.97
C GLY A 277 -7.52 -5.30 27.07
N PHE A 278 -8.05 -4.11 26.75
CA PHE A 278 -8.84 -3.34 27.70
C PHE A 278 -10.10 -4.09 28.15
N ALA A 279 -10.89 -4.62 27.23
CA ALA A 279 -12.11 -5.34 27.56
C ALA A 279 -11.82 -6.63 28.36
N THR A 280 -10.75 -7.34 28.01
CA THR A 280 -10.30 -8.54 28.73
C THR A 280 -9.84 -8.19 30.15
N GLY A 281 -9.03 -7.13 30.31
CA GLY A 281 -8.55 -6.69 31.62
C GLY A 281 -9.67 -6.18 32.52
N VAL A 282 -10.67 -5.50 31.96
CA VAL A 282 -11.88 -5.12 32.69
C VAL A 282 -12.69 -6.36 33.10
N ALA A 283 -12.88 -7.33 32.20
CA ALA A 283 -13.64 -8.55 32.52
C ALA A 283 -12.94 -9.40 33.59
N VAL A 284 -11.62 -9.56 33.50
CA VAL A 284 -10.82 -10.30 34.49
C VAL A 284 -10.75 -9.53 35.81
N GLY A 285 -10.46 -8.24 35.79
CA GLY A 285 -10.35 -7.45 37.01
C GLY A 285 -11.70 -7.17 37.66
N ALA A 286 -12.82 -7.29 36.96
CA ALA A 286 -14.15 -7.28 37.58
C ALA A 286 -14.33 -8.43 38.61
N LEU A 287 -13.56 -9.52 38.48
CA LEU A 287 -13.52 -10.60 39.47
C LEU A 287 -12.92 -10.17 40.81
N SER A 288 -12.13 -9.08 40.85
CA SER A 288 -11.61 -8.53 42.10
C SER A 288 -12.65 -7.74 42.89
N GLY A 289 -13.82 -7.46 42.31
CA GLY A 289 -14.87 -6.64 42.92
C GLY A 289 -14.58 -5.13 42.92
N SER A 290 -13.42 -4.70 42.43
CA SER A 290 -13.02 -3.30 42.33
C SER A 290 -13.11 -2.81 40.89
N ARG A 291 -14.02 -1.85 40.62
CA ARG A 291 -14.11 -1.17 39.32
C ARG A 291 -12.76 -0.57 38.90
N ARG A 292 -11.97 -0.10 39.86
CA ARG A 292 -10.68 0.57 39.61
C ARG A 292 -9.62 -0.43 39.17
N GLU A 293 -9.50 -1.55 39.85
CA GLU A 293 -8.56 -2.61 39.46
C GLU A 293 -8.92 -3.22 38.10
N ALA A 294 -10.22 -3.34 37.81
CA ALA A 294 -10.70 -3.74 36.49
C ALA A 294 -10.26 -2.80 35.38
N VAL A 295 -10.41 -1.49 35.58
CA VAL A 295 -10.00 -0.47 34.61
C VAL A 295 -8.48 -0.44 34.47
N ASP A 296 -7.73 -0.49 35.57
CA ASP A 296 -6.26 -0.46 35.56
C ASP A 296 -5.67 -1.69 34.84
N LEU A 297 -6.21 -2.89 35.12
CA LEU A 297 -5.83 -4.10 34.39
C LEU A 297 -6.21 -4.01 32.91
N GLY A 298 -7.35 -3.39 32.59
CA GLY A 298 -7.75 -3.07 31.23
C GLY A 298 -6.73 -2.17 30.52
N ILE A 299 -6.33 -1.07 31.15
CA ILE A 299 -5.33 -0.15 30.58
C ILE A 299 -3.99 -0.85 30.37
N THR A 300 -3.55 -1.67 31.34
CA THR A 300 -2.29 -2.44 31.25
C THR A 300 -2.33 -3.39 30.05
N LEU A 301 -3.33 -4.27 30.00
CA LEU A 301 -3.43 -5.28 28.95
C LEU A 301 -3.71 -4.66 27.58
N GLY A 302 -4.51 -3.60 27.52
CA GLY A 302 -4.75 -2.83 26.31
C GLY A 302 -3.46 -2.17 25.79
N GLY A 303 -2.70 -1.52 26.67
CA GLY A 303 -1.40 -0.93 26.31
C GLY A 303 -0.41 -1.96 25.79
N GLU A 304 -0.26 -3.09 26.48
CA GLU A 304 0.68 -4.16 26.10
C GLU A 304 0.28 -4.85 24.79
N LEU A 305 -0.97 -5.32 24.66
CA LEU A 305 -1.43 -6.00 23.45
C LEU A 305 -1.54 -5.03 22.26
N GLY A 306 -2.04 -3.82 22.49
CA GLY A 306 -2.19 -2.84 21.43
C GLY A 306 -0.84 -2.41 20.85
N SER A 307 0.17 -2.20 21.70
CA SER A 307 1.51 -1.83 21.23
C SER A 307 2.25 -2.99 20.57
N ALA A 308 2.15 -4.20 21.12
CA ALA A 308 2.77 -5.38 20.53
C ALA A 308 2.22 -5.66 19.13
N LEU A 309 0.89 -5.64 18.98
CA LEU A 309 0.22 -5.85 17.69
C LEU A 309 0.38 -4.67 16.73
N ALA A 310 0.54 -3.45 17.26
CA ALA A 310 0.91 -2.28 16.46
C ALA A 310 2.39 -2.30 16.03
N GLY A 311 3.20 -3.26 16.48
CA GLY A 311 4.64 -3.29 16.24
C GLY A 311 5.39 -2.10 16.87
N VAL A 312 4.86 -1.54 17.95
CA VAL A 312 5.38 -0.36 18.65
C VAL A 312 6.09 -0.78 19.93
N ARG A 313 7.39 -0.53 19.97
CA ARG A 313 8.23 -0.68 21.16
C ARG A 313 8.43 0.68 21.82
N LEU A 314 8.61 0.70 23.14
CA LEU A 314 9.01 1.91 23.86
C LEU A 314 10.44 1.73 24.33
N ASP A 315 11.30 2.69 24.01
CA ASP A 315 12.59 2.88 24.66
C ASP A 315 12.41 3.97 25.71
N VAL A 316 12.30 3.56 26.97
CA VAL A 316 11.95 4.45 28.09
C VAL A 316 13.18 4.68 28.96
N ARG A 317 13.54 5.94 29.16
CA ARG A 317 14.53 6.40 30.15
C ARG A 317 13.82 7.19 31.26
N GLY A 318 14.28 7.04 32.50
CA GLY A 318 13.68 7.70 33.67
C GLY A 318 12.38 7.04 34.18
N ALA A 319 12.15 5.76 33.86
CA ALA A 319 10.92 5.05 34.21
C ALA A 319 10.64 5.01 35.73
N GLU A 320 11.67 5.13 36.56
CA GLU A 320 11.59 5.24 38.02
C GLU A 320 10.72 6.42 38.48
N HIS A 321 10.66 7.51 37.71
CA HIS A 321 9.83 8.68 38.01
C HIS A 321 8.32 8.42 37.80
N LEU A 322 7.95 7.33 37.10
CA LEU A 322 6.55 6.93 36.94
C LEU A 322 5.93 6.35 38.23
N ALA A 323 6.76 6.00 39.22
CA ALA A 323 6.31 5.58 40.54
C ALA A 323 5.73 6.74 41.37
N THR A 324 6.00 8.00 40.98
CA THR A 324 5.44 9.18 41.64
C THR A 324 3.95 9.30 41.33
N ARG A 325 3.11 8.91 42.30
CA ARG A 325 1.64 8.94 42.19
C ARG A 325 1.00 9.31 43.54
N PRO A 326 -0.12 10.08 43.53
CA PRO A 326 -0.72 10.74 42.38
C PRO A 326 0.15 11.88 41.83
N ALA A 327 0.14 12.08 40.52
CA ALA A 327 0.87 13.15 39.85
C ALA A 327 0.11 13.66 38.62
N VAL A 328 0.51 14.83 38.11
CA VAL A 328 0.09 15.29 36.78
C VAL A 328 1.19 14.96 35.77
N TYR A 329 0.95 13.97 34.93
CA TYR A 329 1.82 13.59 33.83
C TYR A 329 1.57 14.53 32.64
N LEU A 330 2.58 15.29 32.25
CA LEU A 330 2.54 16.11 31.04
C LEU A 330 3.20 15.36 29.90
N PHE A 331 2.65 15.42 28.69
CA PHE A 331 3.31 14.87 27.49
C PHE A 331 3.14 15.80 26.28
N ASN A 332 4.12 15.83 25.37
CA ASN A 332 3.99 16.55 24.10
C ASN A 332 3.13 15.76 23.10
N HIS A 333 2.25 16.43 22.37
CA HIS A 333 1.18 15.78 21.62
C HIS A 333 1.39 15.85 20.11
N GLN A 334 2.04 14.83 19.54
CA GLN A 334 2.40 14.79 18.13
C GLN A 334 1.58 13.77 17.32
N SER A 335 1.01 12.75 17.97
CA SER A 335 0.40 11.61 17.28
C SER A 335 -0.92 11.14 17.91
N GLN A 336 -1.71 10.38 17.15
CA GLN A 336 -2.79 9.56 17.74
C GLN A 336 -2.22 8.38 18.54
N LEU A 337 -1.00 7.96 18.21
CA LEU A 337 -0.28 6.89 18.88
C LEU A 337 0.03 7.24 20.35
N ASP A 338 0.04 8.53 20.71
CA ASP A 338 0.31 9.00 22.07
C ASP A 338 -0.61 8.32 23.11
N VAL A 339 -1.88 8.05 22.77
CA VAL A 339 -2.83 7.34 23.65
C VAL A 339 -2.34 5.92 23.96
N LEU A 340 -1.83 5.21 22.95
CA LEU A 340 -1.31 3.86 23.10
C LEU A 340 0.02 3.85 23.85
N VAL A 341 0.90 4.82 23.57
CA VAL A 341 2.17 5.03 24.28
C VAL A 341 1.91 5.23 25.77
N LEU A 342 0.97 6.11 26.12
CA LEU A 342 0.62 6.41 27.51
C LEU A 342 -0.02 5.21 28.23
N ALA A 343 -0.91 4.47 27.57
CA ALA A 343 -1.50 3.25 28.14
C ALA A 343 -0.42 2.20 28.47
N LYS A 344 0.54 1.99 27.58
CA LYS A 344 1.67 1.07 27.82
C LYS A 344 2.64 1.57 28.88
N LEU A 345 2.94 2.87 28.86
CA LEU A 345 3.91 3.49 29.76
C LEU A 345 3.40 3.55 31.21
N LEU A 346 2.16 3.98 31.41
CA LEU A 346 1.59 4.22 32.74
C LEU A 346 0.89 3.01 33.33
N ARG A 347 0.43 2.06 32.49
CA ARG A 347 -0.22 0.78 32.86
C ARG A 347 -1.55 0.88 33.62
N GLY A 348 -1.81 1.92 34.41
CA GLY A 348 -3.06 2.11 35.16
C GLY A 348 -2.93 3.28 36.14
N GLY A 349 -3.91 3.52 37.01
CA GLY A 349 -3.84 4.52 38.08
C GLY A 349 -3.83 5.97 37.58
N PHE A 350 -4.34 6.21 36.36
CA PHE A 350 -4.46 7.54 35.79
C PHE A 350 -5.77 7.73 35.02
N THR A 351 -6.17 8.98 34.85
CA THR A 351 -7.22 9.43 33.92
C THR A 351 -6.67 10.48 32.96
N ALA A 352 -7.39 10.78 31.89
CA ALA A 352 -7.00 11.74 30.86
C ALA A 352 -8.06 12.84 30.65
N VAL A 353 -7.65 13.93 29.99
CA VAL A 353 -8.56 14.99 29.52
C VAL A 353 -8.64 14.99 27.99
N ALA A 354 -9.84 14.80 27.44
CA ALA A 354 -10.09 14.68 25.99
C ALA A 354 -11.12 15.69 25.46
N LYS A 355 -11.18 15.86 24.13
CA LYS A 355 -12.15 16.74 23.45
C LYS A 355 -13.56 16.13 23.54
N LYS A 356 -14.60 16.93 23.80
CA LYS A 356 -15.98 16.45 24.00
C LYS A 356 -16.52 15.53 22.88
N GLU A 357 -16.18 15.82 21.64
CA GLU A 357 -16.61 15.06 20.46
C GLU A 357 -16.04 13.64 20.42
N LEU A 358 -14.93 13.38 21.14
CA LEU A 358 -14.36 12.04 21.27
C LEU A 358 -15.18 11.11 22.18
N ALA A 359 -16.13 11.66 22.95
CA ALA A 359 -17.06 10.85 23.73
C ALA A 359 -17.95 9.95 22.84
N ASN A 360 -18.23 10.42 21.62
CA ASN A 360 -19.06 9.73 20.64
C ASN A 360 -18.25 8.98 19.58
N ALA A 361 -16.92 8.92 19.74
CA ALA A 361 -16.06 8.21 18.79
C ALA A 361 -16.42 6.72 18.79
N PRO A 362 -16.70 6.11 17.61
CA PRO A 362 -16.99 4.70 17.52
C PRO A 362 -15.82 3.88 18.11
N ALA A 363 -16.16 2.83 18.86
CA ALA A 363 -15.26 1.95 19.61
C ALA A 363 -14.50 2.57 20.81
N PHE A 364 -14.04 3.82 20.77
CA PHE A 364 -13.26 4.44 21.86
C PHE A 364 -14.11 5.14 22.94
N GLY A 365 -15.34 5.56 22.63
CA GLY A 365 -16.20 6.27 23.58
C GLY A 365 -16.63 5.46 24.81
N LEU A 366 -16.63 4.12 24.75
CA LEU A 366 -16.88 3.26 25.91
C LEU A 366 -15.66 3.17 26.83
N VAL A 367 -14.46 3.02 26.25
CA VAL A 367 -13.18 2.97 26.99
C VAL A 367 -12.97 4.27 27.76
N PHE A 368 -13.17 5.42 27.11
CA PHE A 368 -13.01 6.72 27.75
C PHE A 368 -14.00 6.94 28.92
N ARG A 369 -15.25 6.47 28.79
CA ARG A 369 -16.23 6.54 29.88
C ARG A 369 -15.87 5.61 31.04
N LEU A 370 -15.40 4.40 30.76
CA LEU A 370 -15.00 3.44 31.79
C LEU A 370 -13.75 3.89 32.54
N ALA A 371 -12.80 4.52 31.84
CA ALA A 371 -11.57 5.10 32.39
C ALA A 371 -11.76 6.50 33.02
N ASP A 372 -13.00 6.94 33.22
CA ASP A 372 -13.34 8.26 33.81
C ASP A 372 -12.62 9.44 33.12
N VAL A 373 -12.46 9.41 31.79
CA VAL A 373 -11.82 10.49 31.02
C VAL A 373 -12.69 11.75 31.06
N ALA A 374 -12.09 12.87 31.47
CA ALA A 374 -12.77 14.15 31.53
C ALA A 374 -12.88 14.77 30.12
N PHE A 375 -14.11 15.02 29.67
CA PHE A 375 -14.40 15.61 28.37
C PHE A 375 -14.56 17.13 28.47
N VAL A 376 -13.72 17.89 27.76
CA VAL A 376 -13.71 19.35 27.81
C VAL A 376 -14.09 19.93 26.44
N ASP A 377 -15.00 20.92 26.48
CA ASP A 377 -15.28 21.79 25.34
C ASP A 377 -14.20 22.88 25.25
N ARG A 378 -13.37 22.80 24.20
CA ARG A 378 -12.20 23.67 24.02
C ARG A 378 -12.55 25.00 23.33
N GLY A 379 -13.79 25.18 22.88
CA GLY A 379 -14.27 26.42 22.25
C GLY A 379 -14.66 27.53 23.24
N ASP A 380 -14.77 27.20 24.53
CA ASP A 380 -15.23 28.12 25.58
C ASP A 380 -14.26 28.11 26.79
N PRO A 381 -13.39 29.14 26.94
CA PRO A 381 -12.37 29.21 27.99
C PRO A 381 -12.94 29.16 29.41
N ALA A 382 -14.16 29.66 29.62
CA ALA A 382 -14.80 29.68 30.94
C ALA A 382 -15.29 28.28 31.33
N LYS A 383 -15.92 27.55 30.39
CA LYS A 383 -16.32 26.15 30.59
C LYS A 383 -15.13 25.21 30.73
N ALA A 384 -14.01 25.51 30.07
CA ALA A 384 -12.80 24.69 30.17
C ALA A 384 -12.19 24.66 31.57
N ARG A 385 -12.30 25.74 32.37
CA ARG A 385 -11.83 25.76 33.77
C ARG A 385 -12.74 24.95 34.68
N GLN A 386 -14.05 25.13 34.56
CA GLN A 386 -15.05 24.41 35.38
C GLN A 386 -15.05 22.89 35.09
N ALA A 387 -14.69 22.49 33.86
CA ALA A 387 -14.58 21.09 33.46
C ALA A 387 -13.34 20.35 34.02
N LEU A 388 -12.40 21.06 34.68
CA LEU A 388 -11.21 20.47 35.30
C LEU A 388 -11.37 20.18 36.80
N GLU A 389 -12.41 20.70 37.47
CA GLU A 389 -12.71 20.43 38.88
C GLU A 389 -12.78 18.92 39.20
N PRO A 390 -13.43 18.07 38.37
CA PRO A 390 -13.46 16.63 38.62
C PRO A 390 -12.07 15.98 38.54
N ALA A 391 -11.13 16.58 37.80
CA ALA A 391 -9.76 16.06 37.69
C ALA A 391 -8.95 16.32 38.97
N VAL A 392 -9.18 17.46 39.65
CA VAL A 392 -8.60 17.75 40.97
C VAL A 392 -9.10 16.73 42.01
N GLN A 393 -10.39 16.43 41.99
CA GLN A 393 -10.97 15.44 42.91
C GLN A 393 -10.39 14.04 42.68
N LYS A 394 -10.20 13.63 41.42
CA LYS A 394 -9.56 12.35 41.07
C LYS A 394 -8.11 12.26 41.58
N LEU A 395 -7.36 13.37 41.56
CA LEU A 395 -6.01 13.43 42.13
C LEU A 395 -6.02 13.24 43.64
N HIS A 396 -6.98 13.82 44.37
CA HIS A 396 -7.17 13.55 45.81
C HIS A 396 -7.58 12.10 46.11
N GLU A 397 -8.30 11.45 45.18
CA GLU A 397 -8.62 10.00 45.23
C GLU A 397 -7.40 9.12 44.87
N GLY A 398 -6.23 9.70 44.65
CA GLY A 398 -4.99 9.01 44.32
C GLY A 398 -4.90 8.58 42.85
N ILE A 399 -5.72 9.12 41.94
CA ILE A 399 -5.68 8.84 40.49
C ILE A 399 -4.89 9.94 39.81
N SER A 400 -3.81 9.58 39.13
CA SER A 400 -2.97 10.55 38.39
C SER A 400 -3.71 11.14 37.18
N LEU A 401 -3.29 12.32 36.73
CA LEU A 401 -3.87 12.97 35.55
C LEU A 401 -2.84 13.01 34.43
N VAL A 402 -3.20 12.57 33.22
CA VAL A 402 -2.37 12.76 32.03
C VAL A 402 -2.97 13.80 31.09
N ILE A 403 -2.16 14.77 30.67
CA ILE A 403 -2.63 15.88 29.84
C ILE A 403 -1.54 16.44 28.93
N ALA A 404 -1.94 16.74 27.69
CA ALA A 404 -1.09 17.47 26.75
C ALA A 404 -1.26 18.99 26.96
N PRO A 405 -0.22 19.71 27.44
CA PRO A 405 -0.34 21.13 27.74
C PRO A 405 -0.51 21.99 26.47
N GLU A 406 -0.17 21.50 25.28
CA GLU A 406 -0.38 22.19 23.99
C GLU A 406 -1.89 22.31 23.63
N GLY A 407 -2.73 21.39 24.11
CA GLY A 407 -4.17 21.40 23.89
C GLY A 407 -4.65 21.02 22.48
N THR A 408 -3.76 20.88 21.49
CA THR A 408 -4.02 20.29 20.16
C THR A 408 -2.78 19.54 19.69
N ARG A 409 -2.95 18.56 18.78
CA ARG A 409 -1.80 17.88 18.15
C ARG A 409 -0.95 18.88 17.36
N SER A 410 0.37 18.83 17.48
CA SER A 410 1.27 19.69 16.68
C SER A 410 1.11 19.35 15.18
N ALA A 411 1.13 20.35 14.31
CA ALA A 411 1.10 20.14 12.86
C ALA A 411 2.48 19.77 12.31
N THR A 412 3.55 20.11 13.04
CA THR A 412 4.94 19.86 12.69
C THR A 412 5.67 19.12 13.83
N PRO A 413 6.92 18.66 13.63
CA PRO A 413 7.72 18.07 14.71
C PRO A 413 8.04 19.03 15.87
N SER A 414 7.76 20.32 15.72
CA SER A 414 8.05 21.36 16.71
C SER A 414 7.07 21.37 17.87
N LEU A 415 7.56 21.66 19.08
CA LEU A 415 6.76 21.75 20.30
C LEU A 415 6.00 23.08 20.39
N GLY A 416 4.67 23.00 20.52
CA GLY A 416 3.78 24.14 20.67
C GLY A 416 3.90 24.87 22.03
N PRO A 417 3.16 25.98 22.21
CA PRO A 417 3.08 26.68 23.48
C PRO A 417 2.26 25.89 24.51
N PHE A 418 2.67 25.95 25.78
CA PHE A 418 2.00 25.25 26.88
C PHE A 418 0.91 26.11 27.52
N LYS A 419 -0.27 25.54 27.73
CA LYS A 419 -1.40 26.18 28.43
C LYS A 419 -1.31 25.94 29.94
N LYS A 420 -1.72 26.94 30.73
CA LYS A 420 -1.64 26.94 32.21
C LYS A 420 -2.55 25.94 32.92
N GLY A 421 -3.58 25.40 32.25
CA GLY A 421 -4.65 24.64 32.89
C GLY A 421 -4.17 23.41 33.68
N ALA A 422 -3.24 22.63 33.12
CA ALA A 422 -2.69 21.45 33.78
C ALA A 422 -1.88 21.79 35.05
N PHE A 423 -1.17 22.91 35.02
CA PHE A 423 -0.33 23.38 36.11
C PHE A 423 -1.18 23.88 37.28
N HIS A 424 -2.30 24.58 36.99
CA HIS A 424 -3.29 24.93 38.01
C HIS A 424 -3.87 23.71 38.70
N VAL A 425 -4.21 22.65 37.96
CA VAL A 425 -4.74 21.41 38.53
C VAL A 425 -3.72 20.75 39.47
N ALA A 426 -2.45 20.70 39.06
CA ALA A 426 -1.37 20.15 39.89
C ALA A 426 -1.18 20.95 41.21
N MET A 427 -1.21 22.29 41.12
CA MET A 427 -1.11 23.17 42.29
C MET A 427 -2.31 23.01 43.23
N GLN A 428 -3.53 22.98 42.70
CA GLN A 428 -4.76 22.84 43.50
C GLN A 428 -4.85 21.50 44.22
N ALA A 429 -4.40 20.43 43.57
CA ALA A 429 -4.36 19.09 44.16
C ALA A 429 -3.14 18.84 45.05
N GLY A 430 -2.15 19.76 45.07
CA GLY A 430 -0.91 19.61 45.83
C GLY A 430 -0.01 18.45 45.36
N VAL A 431 -0.09 18.07 44.08
CA VAL A 431 0.64 16.93 43.52
C VAL A 431 1.78 17.39 42.60
N PRO A 432 2.88 16.62 42.46
CA PRO A 432 3.97 16.97 41.55
C PRO A 432 3.56 16.83 40.07
N ILE A 433 4.29 17.55 39.22
CA ILE A 433 4.21 17.42 37.76
C ILE A 433 5.33 16.49 37.30
N VAL A 434 5.02 15.50 36.46
CA VAL A 434 6.02 14.60 35.87
C VAL A 434 6.05 14.80 34.35
N PRO A 435 7.13 15.40 33.80
CA PRO A 435 7.26 15.58 32.35
C PRO A 435 7.56 14.26 31.62
N ILE A 436 6.84 13.98 30.54
CA ILE A 436 7.04 12.83 29.65
C ILE A 436 7.33 13.37 28.25
N VAL A 437 8.59 13.34 27.85
CA VAL A 437 9.04 13.78 26.53
C VAL A 437 9.00 12.59 25.57
N ILE A 438 8.14 12.67 24.57
CA ILE A 438 7.97 11.67 23.51
C ILE A 438 8.66 12.18 22.25
N ARG A 439 9.67 11.46 21.76
CA ARG A 439 10.27 11.69 20.45
C ARG A 439 9.62 10.78 19.42
N ASN A 440 9.71 11.14 18.15
CA ASN A 440 9.42 10.31 16.97
C ASN A 440 8.06 9.59 16.89
N ALA A 441 7.09 9.81 17.79
CA ALA A 441 5.76 9.20 17.71
C ALA A 441 5.01 9.61 16.42
N GLY A 442 5.20 10.85 15.97
CA GLY A 442 4.70 11.28 14.66
C GLY A 442 5.32 10.48 13.49
N GLU A 443 6.57 10.05 13.60
CA GLU A 443 7.23 9.23 12.56
C GLU A 443 6.58 7.87 12.39
N LEU A 444 5.99 7.33 13.46
CA LEU A 444 5.25 6.07 13.41
C LEU A 444 3.79 6.26 13.03
N MET A 445 3.14 7.37 13.42
CA MET A 445 1.77 7.67 13.01
C MET A 445 1.54 9.18 12.97
N TRP A 446 1.64 9.79 11.80
CA TRP A 446 1.53 11.24 11.70
C TRP A 446 0.09 11.74 11.89
N ARG A 447 -0.06 13.05 12.08
CA ARG A 447 -1.37 13.70 12.14
C ARG A 447 -2.12 13.50 10.82
N GLY A 448 -3.30 12.87 10.89
CA GLY A 448 -4.13 12.56 9.73
C GLY A 448 -3.86 11.19 9.08
N ALA A 449 -2.78 10.50 9.48
CA ALA A 449 -2.52 9.13 9.04
C ALA A 449 -3.60 8.18 9.60
N SER A 450 -4.07 7.26 8.74
CA SER A 450 -4.98 6.18 9.10
C SER A 450 -4.25 4.92 9.57
N THR A 451 -2.92 4.87 9.43
CA THR A 451 -2.10 3.69 9.71
C THR A 451 -0.84 3.99 10.53
N VAL A 452 -0.42 3.00 11.32
CA VAL A 452 0.75 2.98 12.22
C VAL A 452 1.88 2.19 11.56
N GLN A 453 3.07 2.79 11.55
CA GLN A 453 4.33 2.12 11.21
C GLN A 453 4.91 1.43 12.45
N SER A 454 5.47 0.24 12.24
CA SER A 454 6.23 -0.44 13.29
C SER A 454 7.53 0.33 13.56
N GLY A 455 7.91 0.40 14.83
CA GLY A 455 9.12 1.09 15.24
C GLY A 455 9.23 1.21 16.74
N THR A 456 10.26 1.93 17.17
CA THR A 456 10.47 2.24 18.59
C THR A 456 10.15 3.71 18.82
N VAL A 457 9.17 3.99 19.68
CA VAL A 457 8.94 5.34 20.20
C VAL A 457 9.89 5.55 21.37
N GLN A 458 10.66 6.63 21.30
CA GLN A 458 11.62 6.96 22.36
C GLN A 458 10.94 7.89 23.36
N VAL A 459 11.02 7.55 24.65
CA VAL A 459 10.36 8.28 25.74
C VAL A 459 11.39 8.59 26.82
N ARG A 460 11.43 9.85 27.25
CA ARG A 460 12.18 10.29 28.44
C ARG A 460 11.21 10.83 29.47
N VAL A 461 11.16 10.19 30.62
CA VAL A 461 10.42 10.67 31.79
C VAL A 461 11.39 11.48 32.64
N LEU A 462 11.09 12.75 32.86
CA LEU A 462 11.95 13.64 33.63
C LEU A 462 11.60 13.58 35.13
N PRO A 463 12.51 14.03 36.02
CA PRO A 463 12.25 14.05 37.45
C PRO A 463 10.96 14.80 37.82
N PRO A 464 10.22 14.35 38.85
CA PRO A 464 9.02 15.02 39.32
C PRO A 464 9.35 16.44 39.80
N VAL A 465 8.56 17.41 39.35
CA VAL A 465 8.66 18.81 39.76
C VAL A 465 7.62 19.06 40.85
N PRO A 466 8.05 19.33 42.11
CA PRO A 466 7.13 19.66 43.19
C PRO A 466 6.39 20.96 42.91
N THR A 467 5.08 20.97 43.12
CA THR A 467 4.23 22.17 43.01
C THR A 467 3.99 22.85 44.36
N ALA A 468 4.44 22.23 45.45
CA ALA A 468 4.34 22.78 46.79
C ALA A 468 5.05 24.13 46.88
N GLY A 469 4.32 25.16 47.32
CA GLY A 469 4.85 26.52 47.47
C GLY A 469 4.78 27.38 46.20
N TRP A 470 4.28 26.88 45.07
CA TRP A 470 4.08 27.70 43.87
C TRP A 470 2.96 28.72 44.06
N THR A 471 3.13 29.93 43.54
CA THR A 471 2.08 30.95 43.51
C THR A 471 1.56 31.17 42.08
N VAL A 472 0.34 31.71 41.94
CA VAL A 472 -0.24 32.01 40.62
C VAL A 472 0.59 33.06 39.85
N ALA A 473 1.30 33.94 40.57
CA ALA A 473 2.15 34.97 39.98
C ALA A 473 3.39 34.39 39.26
N GLU A 474 3.93 33.27 39.75
CA GLU A 474 5.14 32.62 39.20
C GLU A 474 4.81 31.58 38.11
N LEU A 475 3.52 31.35 37.83
CA LEU A 475 3.08 30.24 36.98
C LEU A 475 3.56 30.37 35.53
N ASP A 476 3.64 31.58 34.98
CA ASP A 476 4.16 31.81 33.63
C ASP A 476 5.63 31.37 33.50
N GLU A 477 6.43 31.71 34.51
CA GLU A 477 7.84 31.33 34.57
C GLU A 477 7.97 29.81 34.70
N LYS A 478 7.19 29.17 35.58
CA LYS A 478 7.21 27.71 35.75
C LYS A 478 6.76 26.94 34.51
N VAL A 479 5.77 27.46 33.78
CA VAL A 479 5.35 26.89 32.49
C VAL A 479 6.46 27.00 31.46
N ALA A 480 7.13 28.15 31.38
CA ALA A 480 8.26 28.36 30.47
C ALA A 480 9.47 27.48 30.83
N GLU A 481 9.78 27.33 32.12
CA GLU A 481 10.84 26.47 32.64
C GLU A 481 10.62 25.02 32.22
N ILE A 482 9.42 24.48 32.49
CA ILE A 482 9.07 23.10 32.10
C ILE A 482 9.07 22.93 30.59
N ARG A 483 8.54 23.89 29.81
CA ARG A 483 8.62 23.85 28.35
C ARG A 483 10.07 23.85 27.85
N GLY A 484 10.94 24.63 28.50
CA GLY A 484 12.38 24.65 28.24
C GLY A 484 13.03 23.28 28.42
N GLN A 485 12.63 22.52 29.44
CA GLN A 485 13.11 21.15 29.64
C GLN A 485 12.74 20.22 28.49
N TYR A 486 11.53 20.32 27.92
CA TYR A 486 11.14 19.54 26.75
C TYR A 486 12.01 19.89 25.53
N LEU A 487 12.19 21.18 25.26
CA LEU A 487 12.99 21.65 24.13
C LEU A 487 14.45 21.20 24.26
N ALA A 488 15.04 21.35 25.45
CA ALA A 488 16.40 20.91 25.72
C ALA A 488 16.55 19.39 25.59
N THR A 489 15.55 18.62 26.04
CA THR A 489 15.55 17.16 25.93
C THR A 489 15.45 16.70 24.49
N LEU A 490 14.56 17.31 23.70
CA LEU A 490 14.39 17.02 22.27
C LEU A 490 15.63 17.40 21.46
N ALA A 491 16.31 18.50 21.81
CA ALA A 491 17.55 18.91 21.18
C ALA A 491 18.74 17.98 21.52
N ASN A 492 18.83 17.50 22.77
CA ASN A 492 19.96 16.72 23.27
C ASN A 492 19.59 15.24 23.55
N TRP A 493 19.03 14.56 22.55
CA TRP A 493 18.50 13.21 22.74
C TRP A 493 19.58 12.11 22.84
N SER A 494 20.78 12.29 22.29
CA SER A 494 21.79 11.24 22.06
C SER A 494 22.81 11.03 23.19
N GLY A 495 22.45 11.33 24.45
CA GLY A 495 23.33 11.23 25.63
C GLY A 495 24.33 10.06 25.59
N ARG A 496 25.59 10.35 25.19
CA ARG A 496 26.75 9.45 25.22
C ARG A 496 27.19 9.23 26.67
N THR A 497 26.38 8.55 27.46
CA THR A 497 26.75 7.93 28.75
C THR A 497 25.49 7.28 29.31
N GLU A 498 25.35 5.98 29.07
CA GLU A 498 24.67 4.97 29.93
C GLU A 498 24.35 3.74 29.08
N ARG A 499 25.26 2.77 29.14
CA ARG A 499 25.11 1.44 28.53
C ARG A 499 23.83 0.78 29.05
N PRO A 500 23.00 0.19 28.18
CA PRO A 500 22.02 -0.79 28.62
C PRO A 500 22.75 -1.97 29.28
N VAL A 501 22.26 -2.40 30.44
CA VAL A 501 22.69 -3.65 31.08
C VAL A 501 22.00 -4.79 30.36
N ASP A 502 22.79 -5.65 29.72
CA ASP A 502 22.34 -6.93 29.17
C ASP A 502 22.17 -7.95 30.29
N VAL A 503 21.04 -8.65 30.27
CA VAL A 503 20.88 -9.94 30.95
C VAL A 503 20.48 -10.96 29.89
N THR A 504 21.52 -11.61 29.38
CA THR A 504 21.68 -13.03 28.95
C THR A 504 22.22 -13.25 27.54
N GLU A 505 23.52 -13.62 27.54
CA GLU A 505 24.28 -14.51 26.63
C GLU A 505 24.23 -14.23 25.11
N ALA A 506 25.26 -13.61 24.53
CA ALA A 506 26.57 -14.17 24.15
C ALA A 506 26.51 -15.14 22.94
N GLY A 507 26.82 -14.62 21.76
CA GLY A 507 27.14 -15.37 20.55
C GLY A 507 27.88 -14.47 19.55
N ALA A 508 29.14 -14.81 19.33
CA ALA A 508 30.14 -14.33 18.36
C ALA A 508 29.70 -13.36 17.25
N GLY A 509 30.52 -12.32 17.06
CA GLY A 509 30.42 -11.42 15.92
C GLY A 509 30.86 -12.06 14.62
N ASP A 510 30.41 -11.47 13.52
CA ASP A 510 30.96 -11.65 12.18
C ASP A 510 30.86 -10.32 11.41
N GLU A 511 31.86 -10.13 10.56
CA GLU A 511 32.15 -8.96 9.74
C GLU A 511 30.94 -8.52 8.87
N GLU A 512 30.71 -7.21 8.79
CA GLU A 512 29.59 -6.59 8.06
C GLU A 512 29.81 -6.73 6.54
N ALA A 513 29.38 -7.86 5.99
CA ALA A 513 29.16 -8.07 4.57
C ALA A 513 28.05 -7.12 4.07
N ALA A 514 28.11 -6.75 2.78
CA ALA A 514 27.07 -5.97 2.11
C ALA A 514 25.67 -6.54 2.43
N PRO A 515 24.62 -5.69 2.59
CA PRO A 515 23.31 -6.15 3.00
C PRO A 515 22.83 -7.23 2.03
N PRO A 516 22.35 -8.39 2.52
CA PRO A 516 21.96 -9.49 1.66
C PRO A 516 20.85 -9.03 0.72
N ALA A 517 20.96 -9.44 -0.54
CA ALA A 517 19.88 -9.36 -1.50
C ALA A 517 18.55 -9.81 -0.88
N THR A 518 17.61 -8.90 -0.67
CA THR A 518 16.31 -9.25 -0.07
C THR A 518 15.37 -9.80 -1.13
N ALA A 519 14.70 -10.90 -0.82
CA ALA A 519 13.63 -11.46 -1.63
C ALA A 519 12.51 -10.42 -1.88
N LEU A 520 11.72 -10.64 -2.93
CA LEU A 520 10.58 -9.79 -3.27
C LEU A 520 9.51 -9.87 -2.18
N ASP A 521 8.82 -8.75 -1.95
CA ASP A 521 7.62 -8.66 -1.12
C ASP A 521 6.41 -9.25 -1.86
N TRP A 522 6.47 -10.55 -2.17
CA TRP A 522 5.47 -11.30 -2.96
C TRP A 522 4.70 -12.27 -2.09
N GLY A 523 3.39 -12.03 -1.91
CA GLY A 523 2.52 -12.96 -1.17
C GLY A 523 2.92 -13.11 0.31
N VAL A 524 3.21 -12.01 1.00
CA VAL A 524 3.68 -12.05 2.40
C VAL A 524 2.63 -12.40 3.45
N SER A 525 1.35 -12.56 3.06
CA SER A 525 0.34 -13.09 3.98
C SER A 525 0.67 -14.53 4.36
N PRO A 526 0.80 -14.85 5.66
CA PRO A 526 1.02 -16.20 6.12
C PRO A 526 -0.24 -17.06 5.93
N GLU A 527 -1.43 -16.46 5.95
CA GLU A 527 -2.71 -17.17 5.81
C GLU A 527 -3.29 -16.97 4.41
N MET A 528 -3.95 -18.00 3.89
CA MET A 528 -4.82 -17.89 2.72
C MET A 528 -6.03 -17.03 3.05
N ASN A 529 -6.38 -16.13 2.15
CA ASN A 529 -7.63 -15.37 2.28
C ASN A 529 -8.87 -16.28 2.03
N PRO A 530 -10.11 -15.80 2.26
CA PRO A 530 -11.32 -16.60 2.07
C PRO A 530 -11.48 -17.23 0.68
N LEU A 531 -11.14 -16.47 -0.38
CA LEU A 531 -11.26 -16.94 -1.76
C LEU A 531 -10.20 -18.00 -2.07
N GLU A 532 -8.97 -17.78 -1.63
CA GLU A 532 -7.87 -18.75 -1.72
C GLU A 532 -8.21 -20.06 -0.98
N THR A 533 -8.78 -19.94 0.22
CA THR A 533 -9.26 -21.08 1.02
C THR A 533 -10.38 -21.83 0.32
N ALA A 534 -11.33 -21.12 -0.28
CA ALA A 534 -12.42 -21.72 -1.02
C ALA A 534 -11.89 -22.53 -2.22
N MET A 535 -11.00 -21.96 -3.04
CA MET A 535 -10.38 -22.66 -4.16
C MET A 535 -9.58 -23.89 -3.69
N TRP A 536 -8.75 -23.71 -2.66
CA TRP A 536 -7.91 -24.77 -2.09
C TRP A 536 -8.71 -25.96 -1.54
N ARG A 537 -9.88 -25.72 -0.95
CA ARG A 537 -10.74 -26.78 -0.41
C ARG A 537 -11.74 -27.33 -1.42
N ALA A 538 -12.21 -26.50 -2.36
CA ALA A 538 -13.17 -26.90 -3.38
C ALA A 538 -12.65 -28.06 -4.23
N GLU A 539 -11.38 -28.02 -4.63
CA GLU A 539 -10.77 -29.08 -5.45
C GLU A 539 -10.63 -30.43 -4.73
N VAL A 540 -10.57 -30.42 -3.39
CA VAL A 540 -10.56 -31.65 -2.58
C VAL A 540 -11.95 -32.29 -2.56
N ALA A 541 -12.98 -31.45 -2.51
CA ALA A 541 -14.36 -31.90 -2.48
C ALA A 541 -14.86 -32.36 -3.86
N ASP A 542 -14.42 -31.68 -4.92
CA ASP A 542 -14.76 -32.03 -6.30
C ASP A 542 -13.55 -31.73 -7.21
N PRO A 543 -12.93 -32.76 -7.81
CA PRO A 543 -11.81 -32.59 -8.73
C PRO A 543 -12.10 -31.68 -9.93
N ARG A 544 -13.38 -31.47 -10.29
CA ARG A 544 -13.80 -30.54 -11.35
C ARG A 544 -13.64 -29.07 -10.96
N LEU A 545 -13.44 -28.78 -9.68
CA LEU A 545 -13.19 -27.43 -9.16
C LEU A 545 -11.69 -27.11 -9.03
N ARG A 546 -10.83 -27.96 -9.63
CA ARG A 546 -9.38 -27.76 -9.65
C ARG A 546 -9.03 -26.38 -10.20
N SER A 547 -8.21 -25.67 -9.44
CA SER A 547 -7.89 -24.27 -9.70
C SER A 547 -6.44 -24.11 -10.15
N ASN A 548 -5.95 -24.97 -11.05
CA ASN A 548 -4.62 -24.80 -11.65
C ASN A 548 -4.67 -23.75 -12.76
N VAL A 549 -3.73 -22.81 -12.76
CA VAL A 549 -3.48 -21.87 -13.86
C VAL A 549 -2.22 -22.32 -14.58
N THR A 550 -2.25 -22.33 -15.90
CA THR A 550 -1.12 -22.75 -16.73
C THR A 550 -0.74 -21.65 -17.71
N LEU A 551 0.56 -21.43 -17.87
CA LEU A 551 1.11 -20.56 -18.91
C LEU A 551 2.04 -21.39 -19.78
N LEU A 552 1.77 -21.41 -21.09
CA LEU A 552 2.67 -21.98 -22.09
C LEU A 552 3.43 -20.86 -22.79
N GLU A 553 4.75 -20.89 -22.71
CA GLU A 553 5.64 -19.99 -23.43
C GLU A 553 6.35 -20.77 -24.54
N LEU A 554 6.33 -20.24 -25.76
CA LEU A 554 7.13 -20.79 -26.84
C LEU A 554 8.52 -20.15 -26.83
N LEU A 555 9.55 -20.98 -26.81
CA LEU A 555 10.95 -20.58 -26.69
C LEU A 555 11.72 -20.81 -28.00
N GLU A 556 12.60 -19.87 -28.32
CA GLU A 556 13.54 -19.94 -29.45
C GLU A 556 14.94 -19.46 -29.03
N PRO A 557 15.99 -20.33 -29.02
CA PRO A 557 15.94 -21.80 -29.09
C PRO A 557 15.44 -22.43 -27.77
N ALA A 558 15.57 -23.77 -27.62
CA ALA A 558 15.41 -24.42 -26.33
C ALA A 558 16.52 -24.02 -25.33
N PRO A 559 16.21 -23.79 -24.04
CA PRO A 559 17.21 -23.39 -23.05
C PRO A 559 18.10 -24.55 -22.63
N GLU A 560 19.35 -24.25 -22.29
CA GLU A 560 20.20 -25.23 -21.62
C GLU A 560 19.61 -25.64 -20.28
N TRP A 561 19.50 -26.95 -20.04
CA TRP A 561 18.82 -27.51 -18.88
C TRP A 561 19.38 -27.00 -17.54
N GLU A 562 20.70 -27.02 -17.37
CA GLU A 562 21.34 -26.55 -16.12
C GLU A 562 21.13 -25.05 -15.90
N ARG A 563 21.12 -24.27 -16.98
CA ARG A 563 20.84 -22.84 -16.91
C ARG A 563 19.39 -22.56 -16.53
N LEU A 564 18.45 -23.38 -17.02
CA LEU A 564 17.03 -23.32 -16.64
C LEU A 564 16.84 -23.69 -15.16
N ARG A 565 17.49 -24.75 -14.69
CA ARG A 565 17.48 -25.16 -13.28
C ARG A 565 18.01 -24.05 -12.37
N ALA A 566 19.16 -23.46 -12.72
CA ALA A 566 19.75 -22.37 -11.97
C ALA A 566 18.82 -21.14 -11.92
N ALA A 567 18.14 -20.82 -13.02
CA ALA A 567 17.16 -19.74 -13.07
C ALA A 567 15.97 -19.98 -12.12
N HIS A 568 15.50 -21.23 -11.99
CA HIS A 568 14.41 -21.58 -11.07
C HIS A 568 14.86 -21.65 -9.62
N GLU A 569 16.07 -22.16 -9.36
CA GLU A 569 16.65 -22.11 -8.03
C GLU A 569 16.73 -20.66 -7.54
N TRP A 570 17.21 -19.76 -8.39
CA TRP A 570 17.24 -18.32 -8.13
C TRP A 570 15.82 -17.74 -7.94
N ALA A 571 14.89 -18.02 -8.87
CA ALA A 571 13.52 -17.51 -8.80
C ALA A 571 12.81 -17.94 -7.50
N SER A 572 13.06 -19.19 -7.06
CA SER A 572 12.48 -19.72 -5.83
C SER A 572 12.96 -19.00 -4.57
N ARG A 573 14.15 -18.40 -4.59
CA ARG A 573 14.71 -17.59 -3.51
C ARG A 573 14.25 -16.14 -3.61
N MET A 574 14.06 -15.64 -4.82
CA MET A 574 13.53 -14.30 -5.08
C MET A 574 12.05 -14.17 -4.71
N VAL A 575 11.26 -15.22 -4.92
CA VAL A 575 9.80 -15.21 -4.73
C VAL A 575 9.45 -16.16 -3.59
N PRO A 576 9.23 -15.66 -2.36
CA PRO A 576 9.03 -16.51 -1.18
C PRO A 576 7.94 -17.58 -1.36
N ARG A 577 6.86 -17.25 -2.08
CA ARG A 577 5.75 -18.17 -2.33
C ARG A 577 6.15 -19.42 -3.13
N MET A 578 7.21 -19.37 -3.94
CA MET A 578 7.76 -20.54 -4.64
C MET A 578 8.50 -21.51 -3.71
N ARG A 579 8.77 -21.14 -2.46
CA ARG A 579 9.31 -22.02 -1.41
C ARG A 579 8.32 -22.25 -0.28
N GLN A 580 7.03 -22.07 -0.53
CA GLN A 580 6.01 -22.25 0.51
C GLN A 580 4.99 -23.31 0.10
N ARG A 581 4.80 -24.29 0.98
CA ARG A 581 3.71 -25.25 0.93
C ARG A 581 2.56 -24.79 1.80
N VAL A 582 1.41 -25.43 1.69
CA VAL A 582 0.22 -25.11 2.49
C VAL A 582 0.07 -26.12 3.62
N VAL A 583 -0.20 -25.64 4.83
CA VAL A 583 -0.60 -26.45 5.98
C VAL A 583 -2.08 -26.21 6.25
N GLU A 584 -2.86 -27.26 6.07
CA GLU A 584 -4.27 -27.28 6.45
C GLU A 584 -4.41 -27.33 7.98
N PRO A 585 -5.31 -26.54 8.60
CA PRO A 585 -5.62 -26.70 10.01
C PRO A 585 -6.20 -28.08 10.29
N ALA A 586 -5.97 -28.62 11.49
CA ALA A 586 -6.60 -29.85 11.92
C ALA A 586 -8.12 -29.76 11.75
N LEU A 587 -8.77 -30.87 11.39
CA LEU A 587 -10.22 -30.94 11.09
C LEU A 587 -10.68 -30.16 9.84
N GLY A 588 -9.78 -29.49 9.10
CA GLY A 588 -10.11 -28.78 7.86
C GLY A 588 -11.03 -27.57 8.05
N VAL A 589 -10.86 -26.86 9.18
CA VAL A 589 -11.65 -25.69 9.59
C VAL A 589 -10.70 -24.59 10.06
N GLY A 590 -10.88 -23.35 9.56
CA GLY A 590 -9.94 -22.24 9.75
C GLY A 590 -9.16 -21.90 8.46
N ALA A 591 -8.36 -20.83 8.43
CA ALA A 591 -7.59 -20.46 7.23
C ALA A 591 -6.37 -21.38 7.01
N PRO A 592 -6.15 -21.98 5.83
CA PRO A 592 -4.89 -22.65 5.52
C PRO A 592 -3.70 -21.69 5.58
N GLN A 593 -2.55 -22.18 6.04
CA GLN A 593 -1.35 -21.37 6.24
C GLN A 593 -0.24 -21.73 5.25
N TRP A 594 0.43 -20.74 4.69
CA TRP A 594 1.64 -20.89 3.89
C TRP A 594 2.87 -21.04 4.78
N VAL A 595 3.69 -22.05 4.50
CA VAL A 595 4.81 -22.45 5.34
C VAL A 595 6.04 -22.69 4.47
N THR A 596 7.12 -22.00 4.81
CA THR A 596 8.39 -22.08 4.08
C THR A 596 9.04 -23.46 4.21
N VAL A 597 9.52 -24.01 3.11
CA VAL A 597 10.35 -25.22 3.08
C VAL A 597 11.82 -24.84 2.96
N GLY A 598 12.69 -25.53 3.70
CA GLY A 598 14.13 -25.25 3.72
C GLY A 598 14.81 -25.70 2.42
N GLU A 599 14.71 -27.00 2.11
CA GLU A 599 15.22 -27.56 0.85
C GLU A 599 14.08 -27.75 -0.16
N LEU A 600 14.33 -27.29 -1.40
CA LEU A 600 13.43 -27.43 -2.53
C LEU A 600 13.96 -28.53 -3.45
N ASP A 601 13.18 -29.60 -3.62
CA ASP A 601 13.48 -30.68 -4.56
C ASP A 601 13.14 -30.26 -5.99
N LEU A 602 14.05 -29.53 -6.65
CA LEU A 602 13.84 -29.02 -8.00
C LEU A 602 13.60 -30.12 -9.04
N ASP A 603 14.06 -31.36 -8.84
CA ASP A 603 13.83 -32.45 -9.78
C ASP A 603 12.36 -32.85 -9.88
N ARG A 604 11.57 -32.54 -8.84
CA ARG A 604 10.11 -32.75 -8.86
C ARG A 604 9.37 -31.57 -9.46
N HIS A 605 9.87 -30.36 -9.22
CA HIS A 605 9.24 -29.14 -9.72
C HIS A 605 9.59 -28.86 -11.18
N LEU A 606 10.77 -29.25 -11.66
CA LEU A 606 11.21 -29.04 -13.04
C LEU A 606 11.34 -30.39 -13.74
N ARG A 607 10.49 -30.61 -14.73
CA ARG A 607 10.54 -31.80 -15.59
C ARG A 607 10.87 -31.38 -17.02
N ARG A 608 11.53 -32.28 -17.75
CA ARG A 608 11.71 -32.15 -19.20
C ARG A 608 11.20 -33.40 -19.90
N VAL A 609 10.55 -33.20 -21.03
CA VAL A 609 10.09 -34.24 -21.94
C VAL A 609 10.41 -33.84 -23.36
N ARG A 610 10.45 -34.82 -24.25
CA ARG A 610 10.67 -34.59 -25.68
C ARG A 610 9.53 -35.21 -26.45
N LEU A 611 8.98 -34.46 -27.40
CA LEU A 611 7.97 -34.96 -28.33
C LEU A 611 8.62 -35.88 -29.36
N ASP A 612 7.92 -36.96 -29.68
CA ASP A 612 8.22 -37.76 -30.85
C ASP A 612 7.78 -37.03 -32.12
N ALA A 613 8.39 -37.38 -33.25
CA ALA A 613 7.96 -36.90 -34.56
C ALA A 613 6.44 -37.17 -34.76
N PRO A 614 5.67 -36.23 -35.32
CA PRO A 614 6.11 -35.05 -36.06
C PRO A 614 6.46 -33.80 -35.23
N GLY A 615 6.24 -33.76 -33.92
CA GLY A 615 6.52 -32.59 -33.09
C GLY A 615 5.59 -31.40 -33.37
N SER A 616 4.28 -31.64 -33.46
CA SER A 616 3.27 -30.62 -33.81
C SER A 616 2.81 -29.79 -32.60
N MET A 617 2.22 -28.62 -32.86
CA MET A 617 1.55 -27.81 -31.83
C MET A 617 0.45 -28.60 -31.10
N ARG A 618 -0.31 -29.44 -31.82
CA ARG A 618 -1.35 -30.29 -31.22
C ARG A 618 -0.75 -31.27 -30.20
N GLN A 619 0.35 -31.95 -30.56
CA GLN A 619 1.06 -32.85 -29.64
C GLN A 619 1.59 -32.10 -28.41
N LEU A 620 2.10 -30.88 -28.59
CA LEU A 620 2.50 -30.03 -27.47
C LEU A 620 1.31 -29.72 -26.56
N LEU A 621 0.20 -29.23 -27.11
CA LEU A 621 -0.98 -28.87 -26.35
C LEU A 621 -1.63 -30.06 -25.64
N ASP A 622 -1.56 -31.26 -26.20
CA ASP A 622 -2.04 -32.50 -25.55
C ASP A 622 -1.20 -32.82 -24.31
N VAL A 623 0.14 -32.79 -24.44
CA VAL A 623 1.07 -32.98 -23.30
C VAL A 623 0.89 -31.89 -22.24
N VAL A 624 0.69 -30.63 -22.67
CA VAL A 624 0.44 -29.50 -21.78
C VAL A 624 -0.90 -29.65 -21.06
N GLY A 625 -1.95 -30.07 -21.76
CA GLY A 625 -3.28 -30.30 -21.20
C GLY A 625 -3.26 -31.38 -20.12
N ASP A 626 -2.61 -32.52 -20.40
CA ASP A 626 -2.42 -33.61 -19.42
C ASP A 626 -1.63 -33.14 -18.20
N PHE A 627 -0.55 -32.40 -18.42
CA PHE A 627 0.27 -31.81 -17.35
C PHE A 627 -0.51 -30.79 -16.50
N ALA A 628 -1.31 -29.94 -17.12
CA ALA A 628 -2.13 -28.91 -16.49
C ALA A 628 -3.28 -29.50 -15.67
N ALA A 629 -3.94 -30.52 -16.21
CA ALA A 629 -5.04 -31.22 -15.56
C ALA A 629 -4.57 -32.02 -14.33
N ALA A 630 -3.32 -32.51 -14.31
CA ALA A 630 -2.80 -33.25 -13.16
C ALA A 630 -2.76 -32.38 -11.89
N PRO A 631 -3.27 -32.89 -10.74
CA PRO A 631 -3.26 -32.16 -9.47
C PRO A 631 -1.84 -31.88 -9.00
N LEU A 632 -1.64 -30.74 -8.34
CA LEU A 632 -0.37 -30.43 -7.67
C LEU A 632 -0.26 -31.21 -6.35
N ASP A 633 0.96 -31.59 -5.99
CA ASP A 633 1.24 -32.19 -4.68
C ASP A 633 1.04 -31.12 -3.58
N ARG A 634 0.03 -31.34 -2.74
CA ARG A 634 -0.42 -30.39 -1.73
C ARG A 634 0.56 -30.25 -0.55
N ASP A 635 1.48 -31.20 -0.40
CA ASP A 635 2.53 -31.16 0.63
C ASP A 635 3.78 -30.39 0.18
N ARG A 636 3.75 -29.78 -1.00
CA ARG A 636 4.89 -29.09 -1.63
C ARG A 636 4.53 -27.66 -2.03
N PRO A 637 5.53 -26.84 -2.41
CA PRO A 637 5.26 -25.57 -3.07
C PRO A 637 4.38 -25.77 -4.31
N LEU A 638 3.33 -24.95 -4.43
CA LEU A 638 2.24 -25.20 -5.38
C LEU A 638 2.53 -24.72 -6.81
N TRP A 639 3.65 -25.14 -7.37
CA TRP A 639 4.03 -24.86 -8.75
C TRP A 639 4.84 -26.02 -9.34
N GLU A 640 4.72 -26.22 -10.66
CA GLU A 640 5.52 -27.16 -11.43
C GLU A 640 5.84 -26.55 -12.79
N VAL A 641 6.93 -27.00 -13.39
CA VAL A 641 7.41 -26.56 -14.69
C VAL A 641 7.69 -27.78 -15.56
N LEU A 642 7.25 -27.70 -16.81
CA LEU A 642 7.53 -28.70 -17.84
C LEU A 642 8.20 -28.03 -19.04
N LEU A 643 9.42 -28.46 -19.35
CA LEU A 643 10.07 -28.15 -20.62
C LEU A 643 9.76 -29.26 -21.62
N VAL A 644 9.11 -28.89 -22.73
CA VAL A 644 8.74 -29.79 -23.83
C VAL A 644 9.60 -29.45 -25.05
N GLU A 645 10.53 -30.34 -25.38
CA GLU A 645 11.41 -30.20 -26.53
C GLU A 645 10.90 -30.97 -27.76
N GLY A 646 11.47 -30.72 -28.93
CA GLY A 646 11.25 -31.54 -30.12
C GLY A 646 10.10 -31.07 -31.03
N LEU A 647 9.74 -29.78 -30.97
CA LEU A 647 8.86 -29.20 -31.99
C LEU A 647 9.54 -29.19 -33.37
N ALA A 648 8.74 -29.39 -34.42
CA ALA A 648 9.21 -29.52 -35.80
C ALA A 648 10.01 -28.30 -36.31
N ASP A 649 9.71 -27.12 -35.78
CA ASP A 649 10.33 -25.85 -36.13
C ASP A 649 11.55 -25.49 -35.25
N GLY A 650 11.99 -26.41 -34.39
CA GLY A 650 13.14 -26.21 -33.50
C GLY A 650 12.85 -25.41 -32.24
N ARG A 651 11.60 -24.98 -32.01
CA ARG A 651 11.19 -24.32 -30.76
C ARG A 651 11.03 -25.33 -29.62
N ALA A 652 10.84 -24.81 -28.41
CA ALA A 652 10.44 -25.59 -27.24
C ALA A 652 9.23 -24.97 -26.55
N GLY A 653 8.40 -25.78 -25.91
CA GLY A 653 7.35 -25.32 -25.02
C GLY A 653 7.85 -25.27 -23.59
N TYR A 654 7.82 -24.11 -22.95
CA TYR A 654 8.08 -23.95 -21.53
C TYR A 654 6.77 -23.68 -20.81
N VAL A 655 6.41 -24.58 -19.90
CA VAL A 655 5.08 -24.60 -19.30
C VAL A 655 5.22 -24.37 -17.81
N VAL A 656 4.56 -23.35 -17.29
CA VAL A 656 4.46 -23.08 -15.86
C VAL A 656 3.05 -23.39 -15.40
N LYS A 657 2.91 -24.33 -14.46
CA LYS A 657 1.66 -24.65 -13.79
C LYS A 657 1.74 -24.18 -12.35
N THR A 658 0.76 -23.43 -11.90
CA THR A 658 0.67 -22.97 -10.50
C THR A 658 -0.76 -23.09 -9.98
N HIS A 659 -0.91 -23.32 -8.68
CA HIS A 659 -2.24 -23.28 -8.07
C HIS A 659 -2.71 -21.82 -7.97
N HIS A 660 -3.95 -21.52 -8.36
CA HIS A 660 -4.49 -20.16 -8.42
C HIS A 660 -4.50 -19.48 -7.05
N SER A 661 -4.48 -20.21 -5.94
CA SER A 661 -4.32 -19.61 -4.59
C SER A 661 -2.99 -18.85 -4.40
N THR A 662 -1.98 -19.11 -5.23
CA THR A 662 -0.66 -18.44 -5.14
C THR A 662 -0.68 -17.03 -5.75
N THR A 663 -1.47 -16.80 -6.80
CA THR A 663 -1.51 -15.54 -7.55
C THR A 663 -2.77 -15.43 -8.40
N ASP A 664 -3.29 -14.21 -8.58
CA ASP A 664 -4.25 -13.91 -9.64
C ASP A 664 -3.56 -13.65 -10.98
N GLY A 665 -4.36 -13.43 -12.04
CA GLY A 665 -3.87 -13.20 -13.40
C GLY A 665 -2.99 -11.96 -13.56
N LEU A 666 -3.31 -10.85 -12.88
CA LEU A 666 -2.44 -9.66 -12.92
C LEU A 666 -1.14 -9.90 -12.16
N GLY A 667 -1.20 -10.63 -11.04
CA GLY A 667 -0.03 -11.06 -10.30
C GLY A 667 0.87 -11.99 -11.13
N ALA A 668 0.31 -12.92 -11.91
CA ALA A 668 1.10 -13.78 -12.77
C ALA A 668 1.93 -12.97 -13.78
N VAL A 669 1.35 -11.93 -14.39
CA VAL A 669 2.05 -11.03 -15.32
C VAL A 669 3.16 -10.22 -14.63
N GLN A 670 2.93 -9.78 -13.40
CA GLN A 670 3.96 -9.10 -12.60
C GLN A 670 5.13 -10.02 -12.29
N LEU A 671 4.84 -11.26 -11.86
CA LEU A 671 5.84 -12.29 -11.60
C LEU A 671 6.68 -12.55 -12.85
N MET A 672 6.02 -12.69 -14.01
CA MET A 672 6.71 -12.85 -15.29
C MET A 672 7.62 -11.66 -15.60
N SER A 673 7.15 -10.43 -15.38
CA SER A 673 7.95 -9.22 -15.63
C SER A 673 9.18 -9.10 -14.71
N LEU A 674 9.15 -9.76 -13.55
CA LEU A 674 10.24 -9.78 -12.57
C LEU A 674 11.23 -10.94 -12.80
N LEU A 675 10.73 -12.10 -13.21
CA LEU A 675 11.53 -13.31 -13.38
C LEU A 675 12.14 -13.44 -14.78
N HIS A 676 11.46 -12.94 -15.81
CA HIS A 676 12.00 -12.96 -17.17
C HIS A 676 13.06 -11.88 -17.38
N SER A 677 14.10 -12.27 -18.09
CA SER A 677 15.24 -11.40 -18.42
C SER A 677 14.89 -10.52 -19.61
N ARG A 678 15.46 -9.31 -19.67
CA ARG A 678 15.35 -8.44 -20.85
C ARG A 678 16.38 -8.74 -21.94
N THR A 679 17.37 -9.56 -21.62
CA THR A 679 18.46 -9.96 -22.51
C THR A 679 18.67 -11.47 -22.43
N ALA A 680 19.26 -12.04 -23.48
CA ALA A 680 19.64 -13.45 -23.52
C ALA A 680 20.86 -13.76 -22.63
N GLU A 681 21.69 -12.76 -22.33
CA GLU A 681 22.91 -12.93 -21.53
C GLU A 681 22.59 -13.01 -20.03
N HIS A 682 23.43 -13.74 -19.29
CA HIS A 682 23.33 -13.76 -17.83
C HIS A 682 23.77 -12.41 -17.27
N ASP A 683 22.98 -11.86 -16.35
CA ASP A 683 23.30 -10.63 -15.64
C ASP A 683 23.92 -10.99 -14.28
N PRO A 684 25.26 -10.87 -14.12
CA PRO A 684 25.94 -11.21 -12.88
C PRO A 684 25.66 -10.22 -11.75
N SER A 685 25.00 -9.09 -12.03
CA SER A 685 24.62 -8.10 -11.02
C SER A 685 23.29 -8.44 -10.34
N ARG A 686 22.63 -9.54 -10.72
CA ARG A 686 21.37 -9.95 -10.11
C ARG A 686 21.57 -10.28 -8.63
N PRO A 687 20.65 -9.81 -7.76
CA PRO A 687 20.66 -10.15 -6.35
C PRO A 687 20.53 -11.66 -6.15
N GLU A 688 21.29 -12.23 -5.22
CA GLU A 688 21.16 -13.65 -4.80
C GLU A 688 20.68 -13.73 -3.35
N PRO A 689 19.36 -13.86 -3.11
CA PRO A 689 18.85 -13.99 -1.75
C PRO A 689 19.32 -15.29 -1.10
N PRO A 690 19.56 -15.29 0.22
CA PRO A 690 19.88 -16.50 0.96
C PRO A 690 18.72 -17.50 0.91
N VAL A 691 19.02 -18.78 1.11
CA VAL A 691 17.99 -19.82 1.23
C VAL A 691 17.13 -19.53 2.47
N PRO A 692 15.80 -19.42 2.33
CA PRO A 692 14.91 -19.18 3.46
C PRO A 692 14.96 -20.31 4.49
N LEU A 693 14.87 -19.97 5.78
CA LEU A 693 14.74 -20.97 6.84
C LEU A 693 13.38 -21.67 6.78
N PRO A 694 13.31 -22.98 7.06
CA PRO A 694 12.05 -23.72 7.12
C PRO A 694 11.16 -23.16 8.23
N GLY A 695 9.85 -23.10 7.97
CA GLY A 695 8.85 -22.71 8.97
C GLY A 695 8.31 -23.91 9.73
N ASP A 696 8.15 -23.77 11.04
CA ASP A 696 7.56 -24.80 11.90
C ASP A 696 6.07 -24.55 12.10
N ALA A 697 5.24 -25.28 11.35
CA ALA A 697 3.79 -25.26 11.51
C ALA A 697 3.20 -26.67 11.37
N SER A 698 2.38 -27.06 12.36
CA SER A 698 1.64 -28.32 12.38
C SER A 698 0.13 -28.05 12.24
N PRO A 699 -0.66 -28.95 11.62
CA PRO A 699 -2.11 -28.77 11.48
C PRO A 699 -2.83 -28.42 12.77
N VAL A 700 -2.47 -29.08 13.88
CA VAL A 700 -3.05 -28.81 15.21
C VAL A 700 -2.62 -27.43 15.74
N GLY A 701 -1.37 -27.04 15.51
CA GLY A 701 -0.86 -25.72 15.85
C GLY A 701 -1.62 -24.61 15.12
N VAL A 702 -1.81 -24.74 13.81
CA VAL A 702 -2.54 -23.78 12.97
C VAL A 702 -3.99 -23.61 13.47
N LEU A 703 -4.72 -24.72 13.68
CA LEU A 703 -6.10 -24.66 14.20
C LEU A 703 -6.15 -24.01 15.59
N ARG A 704 -5.24 -24.41 16.49
CA ARG A 704 -5.18 -23.86 17.84
C ARG A 704 -4.96 -22.35 17.80
N ASP A 705 -4.00 -21.87 17.01
CA ASP A 705 -3.63 -20.47 16.95
C ASP A 705 -4.80 -19.62 16.39
N GLN A 706 -5.56 -20.18 15.44
CA GLN A 706 -6.76 -19.56 14.88
C GLN A 706 -7.98 -19.63 15.79
N LEU A 707 -8.21 -20.73 16.52
CA LEU A 707 -9.26 -20.82 17.53
C LEU A 707 -8.97 -19.87 18.70
N VAL A 708 -7.70 -19.71 19.09
CA VAL A 708 -7.29 -18.70 20.07
C VAL A 708 -7.52 -17.29 19.51
N GLY A 709 -7.17 -17.04 18.24
CA GLY A 709 -7.46 -15.78 17.55
C GLY A 709 -8.95 -15.47 17.45
N THR A 710 -9.77 -16.49 17.19
CA THR A 710 -11.23 -16.40 17.00
C THR A 710 -11.96 -16.33 18.32
N ALA A 711 -11.53 -17.05 19.35
CA ALA A 711 -12.04 -16.88 20.71
C ALA A 711 -11.71 -15.47 21.23
N LYS A 712 -10.52 -14.93 20.92
CA LYS A 712 -10.16 -13.53 21.20
C LYS A 712 -11.03 -12.54 20.41
N SER A 713 -11.33 -12.78 19.14
CA SER A 713 -12.16 -11.89 18.31
C SER A 713 -13.67 -12.00 18.58
N ALA A 714 -14.16 -13.20 18.91
CA ALA A 714 -15.55 -13.49 19.27
C ALA A 714 -15.87 -13.03 20.69
N SER A 715 -14.95 -13.17 21.64
CA SER A 715 -15.07 -12.53 22.96
C SER A 715 -15.06 -11.00 22.83
N LEU A 716 -14.25 -10.43 21.92
CA LEU A 716 -14.31 -9.02 21.50
C LEU A 716 -15.68 -8.61 20.90
N ALA A 717 -16.31 -9.45 20.08
CA ALA A 717 -17.64 -9.21 19.50
C ALA A 717 -18.77 -9.38 20.52
N ALA A 718 -18.64 -10.32 21.46
CA ALA A 718 -19.54 -10.52 22.59
C ALA A 718 -19.44 -9.38 23.61
N LEU A 719 -18.23 -8.87 23.88
CA LEU A 719 -17.98 -7.69 24.70
C LEU A 719 -18.46 -6.39 24.02
N ARG A 720 -18.34 -6.28 22.68
CA ARG A 720 -18.96 -5.19 21.89
C ARG A 720 -20.50 -5.24 21.92
N ARG A 721 -21.11 -6.41 22.16
CA ARG A 721 -22.57 -6.61 22.27
C ARG A 721 -23.13 -6.49 23.69
N GLY A 722 -22.41 -5.84 24.61
CA GLY A 722 -22.89 -5.57 25.98
C GLY A 722 -24.37 -5.15 26.02
N VAL A 723 -25.19 -5.96 26.71
CA VAL A 723 -26.58 -5.74 27.15
C VAL A 723 -27.71 -5.84 26.10
N GLY A 724 -27.45 -6.21 24.84
CA GLY A 724 -28.53 -6.42 23.85
C GLY A 724 -29.18 -7.82 23.84
N ALA A 725 -28.47 -8.84 24.32
CA ALA A 725 -28.83 -10.24 24.09
C ALA A 725 -29.92 -10.81 25.02
N VAL A 726 -30.47 -10.02 25.94
CA VAL A 726 -31.62 -10.43 26.76
C VAL A 726 -32.96 -10.17 26.04
N GLY A 727 -32.99 -9.28 25.04
CA GLY A 727 -34.20 -8.96 24.27
C GLY A 727 -34.49 -9.93 23.11
N SER A 728 -33.46 -10.51 22.51
CA SER A 728 -33.59 -11.44 21.37
C SER A 728 -34.08 -12.84 21.78
N LEU A 729 -34.00 -13.20 23.06
CA LEU A 729 -34.58 -14.42 23.62
C LEU A 729 -36.10 -14.31 23.85
N ARG A 730 -36.69 -13.12 23.72
CA ARG A 730 -38.13 -12.87 23.97
C ARG A 730 -39.00 -12.85 22.71
N ARG A 731 -38.41 -12.95 21.51
CA ARG A 731 -39.14 -12.91 20.23
C ARG A 731 -38.65 -13.98 19.25
N PRO A 732 -38.84 -15.28 19.57
CA PRO A 732 -38.41 -16.37 18.71
C PRO A 732 -39.03 -16.33 17.31
N TRP A 733 -40.22 -15.74 17.15
CA TRP A 733 -40.88 -15.59 15.85
C TRP A 733 -40.24 -14.56 14.93
N GLU A 734 -39.71 -13.43 15.45
CA GLU A 734 -38.99 -12.44 14.63
C GLU A 734 -37.63 -12.95 14.16
N ALA A 735 -36.94 -13.74 14.98
CA ALA A 735 -35.73 -14.46 14.59
C ALA A 735 -36.05 -15.55 13.56
N ALA A 736 -37.20 -16.22 13.67
CA ALA A 736 -37.65 -17.20 12.69
C ALA A 736 -38.07 -16.55 11.36
N THR A 737 -38.74 -15.39 11.36
CA THR A 737 -39.06 -14.68 10.11
C THR A 737 -37.83 -14.05 9.47
N GLN A 738 -36.87 -13.53 10.25
CA GLN A 738 -35.58 -13.09 9.71
C GLN A 738 -34.73 -14.27 9.20
N ALA A 739 -34.79 -15.44 9.85
CA ALA A 739 -34.15 -16.65 9.34
C ALA A 739 -34.85 -17.19 8.09
N VAL A 740 -36.17 -17.09 7.99
CA VAL A 740 -36.96 -17.47 6.81
C VAL A 740 -36.76 -16.48 5.67
N ASP A 741 -36.66 -15.17 5.94
CA ASP A 741 -36.40 -14.15 4.92
C ASP A 741 -34.93 -14.15 4.48
N ALA A 742 -33.99 -14.44 5.39
CA ALA A 742 -32.60 -14.71 5.04
C ALA A 742 -32.46 -16.04 4.29
N ALA A 743 -33.22 -17.08 4.65
CA ALA A 743 -33.24 -18.35 3.94
C ALA A 743 -33.93 -18.24 2.58
N ARG A 744 -34.98 -17.41 2.44
CA ARG A 744 -35.69 -17.14 1.18
C ARG A 744 -34.86 -16.25 0.26
N SER A 745 -34.18 -15.24 0.81
CA SER A 745 -33.20 -14.40 0.11
C SER A 745 -31.97 -15.22 -0.32
N ALA A 746 -31.48 -16.10 0.55
CA ALA A 746 -30.45 -17.08 0.21
C ALA A 746 -30.96 -18.07 -0.84
N SER A 747 -32.21 -18.54 -0.79
CA SER A 747 -32.75 -19.49 -1.79
C SER A 747 -32.98 -18.87 -3.17
N THR A 748 -33.30 -17.58 -3.26
CA THR A 748 -33.32 -16.83 -4.54
C THR A 748 -31.91 -16.55 -5.06
N THR A 749 -30.90 -16.50 -4.19
CA THR A 749 -29.49 -16.31 -4.55
C THR A 749 -28.78 -17.64 -4.86
N LEU A 750 -29.27 -18.75 -4.31
CA LEU A 750 -28.80 -20.13 -4.49
C LEU A 750 -29.59 -20.87 -5.59
N ALA A 751 -30.59 -20.25 -6.22
CA ALA A 751 -31.21 -20.80 -7.42
C ALA A 751 -30.15 -20.80 -8.53
N PRO A 752 -29.70 -21.97 -9.03
CA PRO A 752 -28.68 -22.00 -10.05
C PRO A 752 -29.23 -21.31 -11.31
N PRO A 753 -28.52 -20.33 -11.89
CA PRO A 753 -28.78 -19.92 -13.25
C PRO A 753 -28.76 -21.16 -14.11
N ARG A 754 -29.85 -21.42 -14.84
CA ARG A 754 -29.85 -22.50 -15.81
C ARG A 754 -29.04 -22.03 -17.00
N SER A 755 -27.99 -22.78 -17.35
CA SER A 755 -27.40 -22.69 -18.67
C SER A 755 -28.51 -22.79 -19.70
N ASN A 756 -28.63 -21.79 -20.57
CA ASN A 756 -29.56 -21.85 -21.70
C ASN A 756 -28.94 -22.61 -22.90
N SER A 757 -27.70 -23.09 -22.75
CA SER A 757 -27.01 -23.88 -23.76
C SER A 757 -27.08 -25.37 -23.42
N ALA A 758 -27.88 -26.12 -24.18
CA ALA A 758 -27.88 -27.58 -24.09
C ALA A 758 -26.52 -28.20 -24.46
N LEU A 759 -25.75 -27.53 -25.34
CA LEU A 759 -24.42 -27.98 -25.76
C LEU A 759 -23.39 -27.88 -24.62
N LEU A 760 -23.39 -26.78 -23.87
CA LEU A 760 -22.37 -26.51 -22.85
C LEU A 760 -22.73 -27.07 -21.46
N THR A 761 -23.83 -27.80 -21.35
CA THR A 761 -24.32 -28.37 -20.08
C THR A 761 -23.55 -29.64 -19.63
N PRO A 762 -23.21 -30.61 -20.50
CA PRO A 762 -22.47 -31.80 -20.08
C PRO A 762 -21.03 -31.44 -19.70
N ARG A 763 -20.63 -31.59 -18.42
CA ARG A 763 -19.28 -31.23 -17.94
C ARG A 763 -18.64 -32.37 -17.17
N GLY A 764 -17.59 -32.95 -17.75
CA GLY A 764 -16.93 -34.18 -17.28
C GLY A 764 -15.65 -33.96 -16.48
N GLY A 765 -15.09 -32.75 -16.50
CA GLY A 765 -13.83 -32.40 -15.82
C GLY A 765 -12.56 -32.71 -16.61
N GLY A 766 -12.66 -33.22 -17.84
CA GLY A 766 -11.51 -33.41 -18.73
C GLY A 766 -11.15 -32.10 -19.41
N TRP A 767 -9.85 -31.75 -19.44
CA TRP A 767 -9.39 -30.49 -20.03
C TRP A 767 -8.85 -30.74 -21.43
N HIS A 768 -9.24 -29.89 -22.37
CA HIS A 768 -8.68 -29.86 -23.72
C HIS A 768 -8.23 -28.44 -24.04
N PHE A 769 -6.98 -28.30 -24.47
CA PHE A 769 -6.35 -27.00 -24.71
C PHE A 769 -6.25 -26.70 -26.20
N GLU A 770 -6.64 -25.48 -26.57
CA GLU A 770 -6.48 -24.90 -27.90
C GLU A 770 -5.91 -23.50 -27.79
N VAL A 771 -5.39 -22.96 -28.89
CA VAL A 771 -4.85 -21.59 -28.94
C VAL A 771 -5.36 -20.84 -30.15
N ALA A 772 -5.47 -19.52 -30.00
CA ALA A 772 -5.73 -18.60 -31.11
C ALA A 772 -4.82 -17.36 -30.99
N GLU A 773 -4.63 -16.66 -32.11
CA GLU A 773 -3.82 -15.45 -32.16
C GLU A 773 -4.53 -14.38 -32.99
N VAL A 774 -4.39 -13.12 -32.60
CA VAL A 774 -4.84 -11.97 -33.40
C VAL A 774 -3.90 -10.79 -33.17
N PRO A 775 -3.55 -10.00 -34.21
CA PRO A 775 -2.73 -8.81 -34.00
C PRO A 775 -3.41 -7.84 -33.02
N LEU A 776 -2.66 -7.38 -32.01
CA LEU A 776 -3.16 -6.49 -30.96
C LEU A 776 -3.70 -5.18 -31.55
N ALA A 777 -3.00 -4.64 -32.55
CA ALA A 777 -3.38 -3.40 -33.22
C ALA A 777 -4.73 -3.54 -33.94
N ASP A 778 -4.94 -4.65 -34.65
CA ASP A 778 -6.15 -4.92 -35.42
C ASP A 778 -7.38 -5.08 -34.51
N LEU A 779 -7.27 -5.89 -33.45
CA LEU A 779 -8.38 -6.10 -32.52
C LEU A 779 -8.73 -4.80 -31.79
N LYS A 780 -7.72 -3.99 -31.42
CA LYS A 780 -7.91 -2.68 -30.79
C LYS A 780 -8.56 -1.67 -31.73
N ALA A 781 -8.18 -1.66 -33.01
CA ALA A 781 -8.78 -0.80 -34.02
C ALA A 781 -10.26 -1.15 -34.24
N GLY A 782 -10.57 -2.44 -34.40
CA GLY A 782 -11.93 -2.95 -34.55
C GLY A 782 -12.84 -2.59 -33.37
N ALA A 783 -12.39 -2.84 -32.15
CA ALA A 783 -13.14 -2.47 -30.95
C ALA A 783 -13.41 -0.95 -30.87
N LYS A 784 -12.40 -0.13 -31.19
CA LYS A 784 -12.50 1.33 -31.15
C LYS A 784 -13.45 1.89 -32.20
N ALA A 785 -13.53 1.28 -33.39
CA ALA A 785 -14.45 1.70 -34.44
C ALA A 785 -15.92 1.63 -34.01
N ALA A 786 -16.27 0.64 -33.16
CA ALA A 786 -17.59 0.52 -32.53
C ALA A 786 -17.72 1.28 -31.19
N GLY A 787 -16.76 2.14 -30.82
CA GLY A 787 -16.77 2.89 -29.56
C GLY A 787 -16.42 2.07 -28.31
N GLY A 788 -15.91 0.84 -28.47
CA GLY A 788 -15.52 -0.07 -27.40
C GLY A 788 -14.03 -0.01 -27.02
N SER A 789 -13.70 -0.63 -25.89
CA SER A 789 -12.33 -0.94 -25.47
C SER A 789 -11.86 -2.30 -26.01
N LEU A 790 -10.55 -2.60 -25.92
CA LEU A 790 -10.01 -3.91 -26.30
C LEU A 790 -10.75 -5.08 -25.61
N ASN A 791 -11.09 -4.91 -24.33
CA ASN A 791 -11.84 -5.91 -23.56
C ASN A 791 -13.26 -6.11 -24.09
N ASP A 792 -13.95 -5.03 -24.45
CA ASP A 792 -15.31 -5.07 -24.99
C ASP A 792 -15.32 -5.79 -26.36
N GLY A 793 -14.35 -5.47 -27.22
CA GLY A 793 -14.15 -6.14 -28.51
C GLY A 793 -13.82 -7.62 -28.38
N PHE A 794 -12.92 -7.99 -27.45
CA PHE A 794 -12.57 -9.39 -27.21
C PHE A 794 -13.76 -10.20 -26.68
N LEU A 795 -14.50 -9.68 -25.70
CA LEU A 795 -15.72 -10.32 -25.20
C LEU A 795 -16.76 -10.50 -26.31
N ALA A 796 -16.98 -9.47 -27.15
CA ALA A 796 -17.90 -9.53 -28.28
C ALA A 796 -17.49 -10.56 -29.33
N ALA A 797 -16.18 -10.73 -29.57
CA ALA A 797 -15.64 -11.75 -30.45
C ALA A 797 -15.88 -13.16 -29.92
N VAL A 798 -15.62 -13.40 -28.62
CA VAL A 798 -15.86 -14.71 -27.99
C VAL A 798 -17.34 -15.07 -28.04
N VAL A 799 -18.24 -14.14 -27.71
CA VAL A 799 -19.69 -14.35 -27.84
C VAL A 799 -20.08 -14.66 -29.30
N GLY A 800 -19.51 -13.94 -30.27
CA GLY A 800 -19.72 -14.19 -31.69
C GLY A 800 -19.24 -15.58 -32.14
N GLY A 801 -18.14 -16.07 -31.60
CA GLY A 801 -17.64 -17.42 -31.87
C GLY A 801 -18.53 -18.50 -31.28
N PHE A 802 -18.98 -18.35 -30.02
CA PHE A 802 -19.95 -19.29 -29.45
C PHE A 802 -21.29 -19.27 -30.18
N ARG A 803 -21.74 -18.13 -30.71
CA ARG A 803 -22.93 -18.06 -31.57
C ARG A 803 -22.78 -18.97 -32.79
N ARG A 804 -21.67 -18.82 -33.52
CA ARG A 804 -21.34 -19.62 -34.71
C ARG A 804 -21.23 -21.11 -34.40
N TYR A 805 -20.60 -21.46 -33.27
CA TYR A 805 -20.51 -22.84 -32.80
C TYR A 805 -21.89 -23.47 -32.55
N HIS A 806 -22.80 -22.73 -31.90
CA HIS A 806 -24.16 -23.21 -31.63
C HIS A 806 -25.00 -23.35 -32.92
N GLU A 807 -24.87 -22.39 -33.84
CA GLU A 807 -25.53 -22.44 -35.15
C GLU A 807 -25.05 -23.64 -35.97
N ARG A 808 -23.73 -23.87 -36.03
CA ARG A 808 -23.10 -24.96 -36.80
C ARG A 808 -23.51 -26.33 -36.30
N LEU A 809 -23.66 -26.50 -34.98
CA LEU A 809 -24.11 -27.76 -34.37
C LEU A 809 -25.64 -27.89 -34.28
N GLY A 810 -26.40 -26.94 -34.84
CA GLY A 810 -27.86 -27.00 -34.92
C GLY A 810 -28.57 -26.88 -33.56
N ALA A 811 -27.94 -26.22 -32.59
CA ALA A 811 -28.46 -26.02 -31.24
C ALA A 811 -28.36 -24.55 -30.82
N PRO A 812 -29.10 -23.64 -31.49
CA PRO A 812 -29.06 -22.21 -31.17
C PRO A 812 -29.53 -21.94 -29.74
N ALA A 813 -28.91 -20.96 -29.09
CA ALA A 813 -29.30 -20.48 -27.77
C ALA A 813 -29.50 -18.95 -27.81
N GLU A 814 -30.44 -18.44 -27.03
CA GLU A 814 -30.73 -17.00 -26.99
C GLU A 814 -29.70 -16.23 -26.18
N THR A 815 -29.20 -16.84 -25.10
CA THR A 815 -28.29 -16.19 -24.14
C THR A 815 -27.15 -17.13 -23.76
N LEU A 816 -25.98 -16.55 -23.54
CA LEU A 816 -24.78 -17.21 -23.04
C LEU A 816 -24.37 -16.56 -21.72
N THR A 817 -24.25 -17.34 -20.65
CA THR A 817 -23.83 -16.78 -19.35
C THR A 817 -22.31 -16.69 -19.31
N VAL A 818 -21.79 -15.48 -19.44
CA VAL A 818 -20.34 -15.21 -19.46
C VAL A 818 -19.87 -14.69 -18.10
N GLY A 819 -19.01 -15.44 -17.44
CA GLY A 819 -18.31 -14.98 -16.23
C GLY A 819 -17.12 -14.09 -16.61
N ILE A 820 -17.05 -12.89 -16.02
CA ILE A 820 -16.00 -11.91 -16.28
C ILE A 820 -15.35 -11.51 -14.93
N PRO A 821 -14.06 -11.82 -14.71
CA PRO A 821 -13.36 -11.33 -13.55
C PRO A 821 -13.05 -9.83 -13.71
N ILE A 822 -13.45 -9.03 -12.73
CA ILE A 822 -13.11 -7.61 -12.64
C ILE A 822 -12.07 -7.48 -11.52
N SER A 823 -10.87 -7.04 -11.89
CA SER A 823 -9.80 -6.75 -10.92
C SER A 823 -10.26 -5.65 -9.96
N LEU A 824 -10.13 -5.91 -8.67
CA LEU A 824 -10.38 -4.94 -7.60
C LEU A 824 -9.10 -4.20 -7.19
N ARG A 825 -7.97 -4.47 -7.85
CA ARG A 825 -6.65 -3.94 -7.47
C ARG A 825 -6.58 -2.42 -7.72
N ALA A 826 -6.25 -1.66 -6.69
CA ALA A 826 -5.84 -0.28 -6.79
C ALA A 826 -4.34 -0.16 -7.13
N GLN A 827 -3.88 1.00 -7.63
CA GLN A 827 -2.47 1.21 -7.98
C GLN A 827 -1.49 1.00 -6.81
N ASP A 828 -1.96 1.15 -5.56
CA ASP A 828 -1.15 1.05 -4.34
C ASP A 828 -1.28 -0.31 -3.60
N ASP A 829 -1.93 -1.30 -4.21
CA ASP A 829 -2.10 -2.62 -3.59
C ASP A 829 -0.83 -3.49 -3.65
N PRO A 830 -0.57 -4.34 -2.64
CA PRO A 830 0.64 -5.16 -2.54
C PRO A 830 0.68 -6.25 -3.62
N GLN A 831 1.91 -6.67 -3.94
CA GLN A 831 2.20 -7.64 -5.00
C GLN A 831 1.92 -9.08 -4.53
N GLY A 832 1.36 -9.91 -5.42
CA GLY A 832 0.94 -11.29 -5.13
C GLY A 832 -0.48 -11.45 -4.54
N GLY A 833 -0.94 -12.69 -4.39
CA GLY A 833 -2.28 -13.07 -3.89
C GLY A 833 -3.44 -12.85 -4.88
N ASN A 834 -4.68 -13.21 -4.51
CA ASN A 834 -5.88 -13.01 -5.36
C ASN A 834 -6.74 -11.81 -4.97
N ARG A 835 -7.08 -10.92 -5.92
CA ARG A 835 -7.98 -9.76 -5.71
C ARG A 835 -8.84 -9.42 -6.93
N PHE A 836 -9.95 -10.15 -7.11
CA PHE A 836 -10.93 -9.86 -8.16
C PHE A 836 -12.35 -10.14 -7.66
N THR A 837 -13.35 -9.54 -8.30
CA THR A 837 -14.76 -9.93 -8.16
C THR A 837 -15.27 -10.48 -9.48
N GLY A 838 -16.22 -11.40 -9.45
CA GLY A 838 -16.83 -11.96 -10.66
C GLY A 838 -18.11 -11.23 -11.03
N ALA A 839 -18.17 -10.67 -12.23
CA ALA A 839 -19.43 -10.24 -12.85
C ALA A 839 -19.97 -11.36 -13.75
N ARG A 840 -21.30 -11.46 -13.88
CA ARG A 840 -21.96 -12.38 -14.80
C ARG A 840 -22.73 -11.60 -15.85
N LEU A 841 -22.26 -11.67 -17.08
CA LEU A 841 -22.89 -11.06 -18.24
C LEU A 841 -23.84 -12.09 -18.89
N PRO A 842 -25.16 -11.86 -18.88
CA PRO A 842 -26.08 -12.62 -19.73
C PRO A 842 -25.96 -12.10 -21.17
N ALA A 843 -24.98 -12.61 -21.93
CA ALA A 843 -24.70 -12.13 -23.28
C ALA A 843 -25.80 -12.58 -24.25
N ALA A 844 -26.34 -11.64 -25.03
CA ALA A 844 -27.28 -11.95 -26.11
C ALA A 844 -26.55 -12.71 -27.23
N LEU A 845 -26.67 -14.03 -27.23
CA LEU A 845 -25.90 -14.89 -28.14
C LEU A 845 -26.40 -14.76 -29.58
N ALA A 846 -27.69 -14.50 -29.76
CA ALA A 846 -28.32 -14.40 -31.08
C ALA A 846 -27.99 -13.11 -31.85
N GLU A 847 -27.32 -12.12 -31.25
CA GLU A 847 -27.00 -10.84 -31.89
C GLU A 847 -25.89 -11.02 -32.96
N PRO A 848 -26.19 -10.91 -34.27
CA PRO A 848 -25.21 -11.16 -35.31
C PRO A 848 -24.23 -10.00 -35.51
N ASP A 849 -24.60 -8.75 -35.21
CA ASP A 849 -23.75 -7.58 -35.47
C ASP A 849 -22.69 -7.39 -34.38
N PRO A 850 -21.38 -7.46 -34.70
CA PRO A 850 -20.32 -7.26 -33.73
C PRO A 850 -20.34 -5.86 -33.09
N ALA A 851 -20.76 -4.80 -33.80
CA ALA A 851 -20.81 -3.45 -33.24
C ALA A 851 -21.89 -3.33 -32.16
N THR A 852 -23.07 -3.88 -32.42
CA THR A 852 -24.17 -3.97 -31.44
C THR A 852 -23.77 -4.81 -30.23
N ARG A 853 -23.09 -5.96 -30.42
CA ARG A 853 -22.53 -6.75 -29.30
C ARG A 853 -21.57 -5.93 -28.43
N ILE A 854 -20.64 -5.20 -29.05
CA ILE A 854 -19.66 -4.36 -28.35
C ILE A 854 -20.35 -3.29 -27.51
N ALA A 855 -21.35 -2.59 -28.06
CA ALA A 855 -22.08 -1.54 -27.37
C ALA A 855 -22.81 -2.09 -26.12
N ALA A 856 -23.53 -3.20 -26.26
CA ALA A 856 -24.25 -3.85 -25.16
C ALA A 856 -23.31 -4.33 -24.05
N ILE A 857 -22.19 -4.96 -24.43
CA ILE A 857 -21.17 -5.43 -23.48
C ILE A 857 -20.55 -4.25 -22.73
N ARG A 858 -20.21 -3.16 -23.43
CA ARG A 858 -19.65 -1.96 -22.84
C ARG A 858 -20.58 -1.33 -21.80
N GLU A 859 -21.87 -1.22 -22.13
CA GLU A 859 -22.87 -0.69 -21.20
C GLU A 859 -22.92 -1.52 -19.91
N PHE A 860 -22.94 -2.85 -20.03
CA PHE A 860 -22.90 -3.77 -18.89
C PHE A 860 -21.61 -3.64 -18.07
N VAL A 861 -20.44 -3.59 -18.72
CA VAL A 861 -19.15 -3.48 -18.00
C VAL A 861 -19.06 -2.16 -17.22
N LEU A 862 -19.59 -1.07 -17.78
CA LEU A 862 -19.63 0.24 -17.11
C LEU A 862 -20.59 0.28 -15.93
N SER A 863 -21.77 -0.34 -16.03
CA SER A 863 -22.72 -0.43 -14.91
C SER A 863 -22.17 -1.34 -13.79
N ALA A 864 -21.65 -2.50 -14.15
CA ALA A 864 -21.08 -3.46 -13.20
C ALA A 864 -19.93 -2.86 -12.38
N ARG A 865 -19.05 -2.03 -12.97
CA ARG A 865 -17.97 -1.35 -12.22
C ARG A 865 -18.48 -0.39 -11.15
N ASN A 866 -19.62 0.26 -11.37
CA ASN A 866 -20.22 1.19 -10.41
C ASN A 866 -20.96 0.45 -9.28
N GLU A 867 -21.52 -0.72 -9.56
CA GLU A 867 -22.28 -1.55 -8.60
C GLU A 867 -21.38 -2.50 -7.79
N SER A 868 -20.20 -2.87 -8.30
CA SER A 868 -19.20 -3.72 -7.65
C SER A 868 -18.61 -3.13 -6.35
N GLY A 869 -18.95 -1.86 -6.02
CA GLY A 869 -18.67 -1.25 -4.71
C GLY A 869 -19.59 -1.70 -3.58
N SER A 870 -20.61 -2.53 -3.84
CA SER A 870 -21.56 -3.03 -2.84
C SER A 870 -21.15 -4.42 -2.31
N GLY A 871 -20.07 -4.46 -1.51
CA GLY A 871 -19.52 -5.66 -0.85
C GLY A 871 -20.40 -6.31 0.23
N VAL A 872 -21.72 -6.34 0.03
CA VAL A 872 -22.69 -6.87 0.99
C VAL A 872 -22.61 -8.40 1.08
N LEU A 873 -22.45 -9.11 -0.04
CA LEU A 873 -22.30 -10.58 -0.04
C LEU A 873 -20.90 -11.02 0.39
N ASP A 874 -19.84 -10.35 -0.06
CA ASP A 874 -18.45 -10.63 0.36
C ASP A 874 -18.23 -10.34 1.85
N GLY A 875 -18.87 -9.30 2.39
CA GLY A 875 -18.84 -8.98 3.81
C GLY A 875 -19.67 -9.91 4.70
N LEU A 876 -20.72 -10.54 4.17
CA LEU A 876 -21.60 -11.44 4.92
C LEU A 876 -21.14 -12.91 4.90
N VAL A 877 -20.62 -13.39 3.76
CA VAL A 877 -20.28 -14.81 3.55
C VAL A 877 -18.76 -15.04 3.56
N GLY A 878 -17.95 -14.07 3.14
CA GLY A 878 -16.49 -14.19 3.05
C GLY A 878 -15.81 -14.72 4.33
N PRO A 879 -16.04 -14.11 5.50
CA PRO A 879 -15.45 -14.59 6.75
C PRO A 879 -15.92 -15.98 7.19
N LEU A 880 -17.07 -16.47 6.68
CA LEU A 880 -17.58 -17.79 7.01
C LEU A 880 -16.90 -18.89 6.19
N LEU A 881 -16.43 -18.59 4.97
CA LEU A 881 -15.82 -19.59 4.07
C LEU A 881 -14.58 -20.25 4.68
N GLU A 882 -13.78 -19.51 5.44
CA GLU A 882 -12.60 -20.03 6.15
C GLU A 882 -12.98 -21.14 7.16
N TRP A 883 -14.20 -21.10 7.70
CA TRP A 883 -14.67 -22.02 8.75
C TRP A 883 -15.51 -23.17 8.22
N LEU A 884 -15.72 -23.24 6.90
CA LEU A 884 -16.48 -24.33 6.30
C LEU A 884 -15.55 -25.50 5.92
N PRO A 885 -15.94 -26.75 6.26
CA PRO A 885 -15.25 -27.94 5.78
C PRO A 885 -15.32 -28.06 4.24
N ALA A 886 -14.33 -28.74 3.66
CA ALA A 886 -14.22 -28.90 2.22
C ALA A 886 -15.50 -29.40 1.51
N PRO A 887 -16.25 -30.42 2.00
CA PRO A 887 -17.48 -30.86 1.34
C PRO A 887 -18.55 -29.77 1.22
N VAL A 888 -18.64 -28.87 2.21
CA VAL A 888 -19.59 -27.75 2.20
C VAL A 888 -19.14 -26.68 1.22
N ILE A 889 -17.83 -26.35 1.21
CA ILE A 889 -17.24 -25.43 0.24
C ILE A 889 -17.40 -25.95 -1.18
N GLY A 890 -17.20 -27.24 -1.43
CA GLY A 890 -17.41 -27.85 -2.75
C GLY A 890 -18.85 -27.69 -3.23
N MET A 891 -19.83 -27.91 -2.34
CA MET A 891 -21.26 -27.70 -2.66
C MET A 891 -21.58 -26.24 -3.00
N LEU A 892 -21.03 -25.27 -2.25
CA LEU A 892 -21.27 -23.84 -2.47
C LEU A 892 -20.49 -23.27 -3.66
N SER A 893 -19.23 -23.65 -3.82
CA SER A 893 -18.36 -23.16 -4.90
C SER A 893 -18.76 -23.77 -6.24
N GLY A 894 -19.15 -25.04 -6.22
CA GLY A 894 -19.68 -25.74 -7.39
C GLY A 894 -20.92 -25.07 -7.96
N SER A 895 -21.88 -24.66 -7.12
CA SER A 895 -23.10 -23.99 -7.59
C SER A 895 -22.87 -22.56 -8.11
N LEU A 896 -21.87 -21.84 -7.59
CA LEU A 896 -21.56 -20.46 -8.01
C LEU A 896 -20.77 -20.37 -9.32
N THR A 897 -19.85 -21.30 -9.55
CA THR A 897 -18.95 -21.26 -10.71
C THR A 897 -19.48 -22.05 -11.91
N SER A 898 -20.19 -23.17 -11.66
CA SER A 898 -20.90 -23.91 -12.72
C SER A 898 -22.10 -23.16 -13.30
N ALA A 899 -22.55 -22.10 -12.64
CA ALA A 899 -23.54 -21.17 -13.16
C ALA A 899 -23.09 -20.45 -14.45
N ASN A 900 -21.78 -20.37 -14.71
CA ASN A 900 -21.24 -19.78 -15.94
C ASN A 900 -21.17 -20.84 -17.04
N ASP A 901 -21.56 -20.47 -18.25
CA ASP A 901 -21.33 -21.29 -19.44
C ASP A 901 -19.87 -21.19 -19.86
N VAL A 902 -19.42 -19.95 -19.99
CA VAL A 902 -18.07 -19.60 -20.44
C VAL A 902 -17.51 -18.58 -19.46
N GLN A 903 -16.22 -18.68 -19.18
CA GLN A 903 -15.46 -17.62 -18.51
C GLN A 903 -14.51 -16.97 -19.50
N VAL A 904 -14.42 -15.64 -19.45
CA VAL A 904 -13.56 -14.87 -20.34
C VAL A 904 -12.71 -13.92 -19.51
N SER A 905 -11.39 -14.02 -19.70
CA SER A 905 -10.41 -13.22 -18.96
C SER A 905 -9.45 -12.51 -19.93
N ASN A 906 -9.08 -11.28 -19.58
CA ASN A 906 -8.15 -10.48 -20.35
C ASN A 906 -7.09 -9.90 -19.41
N MET A 907 -5.84 -10.29 -19.63
CA MET A 907 -4.69 -9.90 -18.82
C MET A 907 -3.80 -8.92 -19.59
N PRO A 908 -3.29 -7.86 -18.93
CA PRO A 908 -2.26 -7.02 -19.52
C PRO A 908 -1.05 -7.86 -19.92
N GLY A 909 -0.45 -7.51 -21.03
CA GLY A 909 0.64 -8.27 -21.59
C GLY A 909 2.03 -7.66 -21.45
N VAL A 910 3.03 -8.36 -21.97
CA VAL A 910 4.43 -7.91 -22.05
C VAL A 910 4.69 -7.32 -23.44
N SER A 911 4.94 -6.02 -23.53
CA SER A 911 5.09 -5.31 -24.81
C SER A 911 6.52 -5.27 -25.38
N HIS A 912 7.46 -5.96 -24.73
CA HIS A 912 8.88 -5.94 -25.09
C HIS A 912 9.47 -7.35 -25.05
N PRO A 913 10.60 -7.58 -25.76
CA PRO A 913 11.24 -8.89 -25.77
C PRO A 913 11.67 -9.34 -24.38
N VAL A 914 11.39 -10.61 -24.06
CA VAL A 914 11.77 -11.24 -22.80
C VAL A 914 12.37 -12.62 -23.01
N TYR A 915 13.21 -13.05 -22.06
CA TYR A 915 14.03 -14.25 -22.16
C TYR A 915 14.00 -15.06 -20.86
N ILE A 916 13.98 -16.38 -20.95
CA ILE A 916 14.16 -17.31 -19.84
C ILE A 916 15.40 -18.17 -20.09
N ALA A 917 16.34 -18.20 -19.14
CA ALA A 917 17.58 -18.96 -19.27
C ALA A 917 18.33 -18.74 -20.61
N GLY A 918 18.25 -17.52 -21.15
CA GLY A 918 18.86 -17.12 -22.42
C GLY A 918 18.07 -17.46 -23.69
N SER A 919 16.94 -18.14 -23.57
CA SER A 919 16.03 -18.42 -24.68
C SER A 919 14.99 -17.32 -24.81
N ARG A 920 14.72 -16.87 -26.03
CA ARG A 920 13.71 -15.82 -26.28
C ARG A 920 12.32 -16.43 -26.18
N ILE A 921 11.42 -15.73 -25.50
CA ILE A 921 10.00 -16.07 -25.49
C ILE A 921 9.35 -15.38 -26.69
N VAL A 922 8.67 -16.15 -27.55
CA VAL A 922 8.06 -15.63 -28.79
C VAL A 922 6.53 -15.59 -28.73
N ARG A 923 5.90 -16.41 -27.89
CA ARG A 923 4.46 -16.44 -27.63
C ARG A 923 4.20 -16.85 -26.18
N MET A 924 3.08 -16.39 -25.61
CA MET A 924 2.67 -16.66 -24.24
C MET A 924 1.17 -16.97 -24.19
N PHE A 925 0.79 -18.24 -24.08
CA PHE A 925 -0.60 -18.68 -24.06
C PHE A 925 -1.06 -18.99 -22.63
N PRO A 926 -1.97 -18.17 -22.06
CA PRO A 926 -2.52 -18.41 -20.73
C PRO A 926 -3.72 -19.36 -20.77
N PHE A 927 -3.73 -20.37 -19.92
CA PHE A 927 -4.85 -21.30 -19.73
C PHE A 927 -5.38 -21.20 -18.30
N GLY A 928 -6.57 -20.63 -18.16
CA GLY A 928 -7.29 -20.60 -16.88
C GLY A 928 -7.96 -21.95 -16.58
N PRO A 929 -8.27 -22.23 -15.30
CA PRO A 929 -8.97 -23.45 -14.90
C PRO A 929 -10.43 -23.45 -15.36
N LEU A 930 -11.05 -24.65 -15.31
CA LEU A 930 -12.48 -24.85 -15.54
C LEU A 930 -13.19 -25.20 -14.23
N PRO A 931 -13.40 -24.26 -13.28
CA PRO A 931 -14.14 -24.53 -12.06
C PRO A 931 -15.62 -24.69 -12.40
N GLY A 932 -16.00 -25.86 -12.90
CA GLY A 932 -17.37 -26.19 -13.27
C GLY A 932 -17.95 -25.47 -14.48
N CYS A 933 -17.24 -24.57 -15.18
CA CYS A 933 -17.66 -23.96 -16.46
C CYS A 933 -17.29 -24.82 -17.68
N ALA A 934 -17.94 -24.64 -18.83
CA ALA A 934 -17.67 -25.45 -20.02
C ALA A 934 -16.43 -25.00 -20.80
N ALA A 935 -16.13 -23.70 -20.77
CA ALA A 935 -14.97 -23.13 -21.43
C ALA A 935 -14.40 -21.95 -20.65
N MET A 936 -13.08 -21.78 -20.73
CA MET A 936 -12.32 -20.65 -20.18
C MET A 936 -11.42 -20.09 -21.28
N ILE A 937 -11.70 -18.87 -21.72
CA ILE A 937 -11.01 -18.20 -22.82
C ILE A 937 -10.20 -17.05 -22.24
N THR A 938 -8.88 -17.12 -22.35
CA THR A 938 -7.98 -16.15 -21.70
C THR A 938 -7.07 -15.48 -22.71
N LEU A 939 -7.08 -14.15 -22.74
CA LEU A 939 -6.20 -13.35 -23.59
C LEU A 939 -5.05 -12.76 -22.77
N LEU A 940 -3.84 -12.86 -23.31
CA LEU A 940 -2.67 -12.12 -22.87
C LEU A 940 -1.95 -11.55 -24.10
N SER A 941 -1.62 -10.27 -24.10
CA SER A 941 -0.83 -9.69 -25.20
C SER A 941 0.67 -9.97 -25.01
N HIS A 942 1.37 -10.32 -26.08
CA HIS A 942 2.83 -10.44 -26.08
C HIS A 942 3.37 -9.75 -27.32
N GLU A 943 4.20 -8.74 -27.11
CA GLU A 943 4.66 -7.81 -28.14
C GLU A 943 3.48 -7.21 -28.93
N ASP A 944 3.31 -7.59 -30.18
CA ASP A 944 2.29 -7.12 -31.11
C ASP A 944 1.11 -8.07 -31.29
N MET A 945 1.11 -9.22 -30.60
CA MET A 945 0.09 -10.27 -30.73
C MET A 945 -0.75 -10.43 -29.47
N CYS A 946 -2.05 -10.63 -29.63
CA CYS A 946 -2.91 -11.19 -28.60
C CYS A 946 -2.80 -12.72 -28.67
N CYS A 947 -2.21 -13.33 -27.65
CA CYS A 947 -2.12 -14.78 -27.48
C CYS A 947 -3.34 -15.24 -26.65
N ILE A 948 -4.17 -16.11 -27.21
CA ILE A 948 -5.42 -16.55 -26.59
C ILE A 948 -5.29 -18.03 -26.27
N GLY A 949 -5.37 -18.39 -24.99
CA GLY A 949 -5.48 -19.78 -24.55
C GLY A 949 -6.95 -20.15 -24.33
N ILE A 950 -7.34 -21.30 -24.84
CA ILE A 950 -8.69 -21.83 -24.83
C ILE A 950 -8.64 -23.15 -24.07
N ASN A 951 -9.22 -23.19 -22.88
CA ASN A 951 -9.41 -24.41 -22.11
C ASN A 951 -10.88 -24.80 -22.18
N VAL A 952 -11.20 -26.01 -22.61
CA VAL A 952 -12.58 -26.50 -22.72
C VAL A 952 -12.77 -27.85 -22.02
N ASP A 953 -13.97 -28.05 -21.49
CA ASP A 953 -14.37 -29.33 -20.94
C ASP A 953 -14.64 -30.30 -22.09
N ALA A 954 -13.90 -31.41 -22.12
CA ALA A 954 -13.97 -32.38 -23.20
C ALA A 954 -15.35 -33.05 -23.35
N ALA A 955 -16.20 -33.03 -22.32
CA ALA A 955 -17.58 -33.52 -22.43
C ALA A 955 -18.54 -32.45 -22.96
N ALA A 956 -18.24 -31.16 -22.74
CA ALA A 956 -19.07 -30.03 -23.19
C ALA A 956 -18.78 -29.67 -24.65
N VAL A 957 -17.50 -29.67 -25.02
CA VAL A 957 -17.03 -29.28 -26.35
C VAL A 957 -16.48 -30.52 -27.03
N THR A 958 -17.34 -31.20 -27.79
CA THR A 958 -17.00 -32.43 -28.52
C THR A 958 -16.31 -32.18 -29.86
N ASP A 959 -16.33 -30.94 -30.35
CA ASP A 959 -15.59 -30.49 -31.53
C ASP A 959 -14.73 -29.25 -31.20
N PRO A 960 -13.59 -29.43 -30.49
CA PRO A 960 -12.74 -28.31 -30.11
C PRO A 960 -12.11 -27.58 -31.31
N ALA A 961 -11.72 -28.30 -32.35
CA ALA A 961 -11.13 -27.72 -33.55
C ALA A 961 -12.12 -26.78 -34.25
N GLY A 962 -13.37 -27.22 -34.45
CA GLY A 962 -14.39 -26.36 -35.02
C GLY A 962 -14.73 -25.17 -34.11
N LEU A 963 -14.68 -25.32 -32.78
CA LEU A 963 -14.85 -24.17 -31.87
C LEU A 963 -13.74 -23.13 -32.07
N VAL A 964 -12.49 -23.53 -32.30
CA VAL A 964 -11.38 -22.60 -32.58
C VAL A 964 -11.63 -21.84 -33.88
N GLU A 965 -12.09 -22.53 -34.93
CA GLU A 965 -12.46 -21.88 -36.20
C GLU A 965 -13.57 -20.85 -35.99
N ASP A 966 -14.60 -21.20 -35.23
CA ASP A 966 -15.73 -20.31 -34.92
C ASP A 966 -15.29 -19.10 -34.07
N LEU A 967 -14.42 -19.31 -33.06
CA LEU A 967 -13.83 -18.24 -32.25
C LEU A 967 -12.95 -17.31 -33.08
N GLN A 968 -12.15 -17.86 -34.00
CA GLN A 968 -11.34 -17.06 -34.93
C GLN A 968 -12.23 -16.22 -35.84
N ALA A 969 -13.30 -16.79 -36.39
CA ALA A 969 -14.27 -16.03 -37.18
C ALA A 969 -14.94 -14.89 -36.37
N GLY A 970 -15.20 -15.12 -35.08
CA GLY A 970 -15.66 -14.07 -34.17
C GLY A 970 -14.65 -12.95 -33.94
N LEU A 971 -13.36 -13.26 -33.85
CA LEU A 971 -12.28 -12.27 -33.77
C LEU A 971 -12.18 -11.46 -35.09
N ASP A 972 -12.25 -12.15 -36.22
CA ASP A 972 -12.16 -11.55 -37.54
C ASP A 972 -13.33 -10.58 -37.81
N GLU A 973 -14.55 -10.90 -37.34
CA GLU A 973 -15.71 -9.99 -37.38
C GLU A 973 -15.42 -8.65 -36.68
N VAL A 974 -14.79 -8.69 -35.51
CA VAL A 974 -14.44 -7.47 -34.76
C VAL A 974 -13.31 -6.72 -35.45
N VAL A 975 -12.26 -7.41 -35.90
CA VAL A 975 -11.15 -6.82 -36.65
C VAL A 975 -11.64 -6.11 -37.91
N ALA A 976 -12.61 -6.68 -38.62
CA ALA A 976 -13.18 -6.12 -39.84
C ALA A 976 -13.84 -4.74 -39.62
N LEU A 977 -14.30 -4.41 -38.41
CA LEU A 977 -14.86 -3.08 -38.11
C LEU A 977 -13.81 -1.96 -38.16
N GLY A 978 -12.53 -2.30 -37.96
CA GLY A 978 -11.42 -1.35 -37.93
C GLY A 978 -10.72 -1.15 -39.27
N ARG A 979 -11.17 -1.89 -40.30
CA ARG A 979 -10.68 -1.83 -41.68
C ARG A 979 -11.71 -1.09 -42.53
#